data_AF-A0A9E4BN04-F1
#
_entry.id   AF-A0A9E4BN04-F1
#
_cell.length_a   1.000
_cell.length_b   1.000
_cell.length_c   1.000
_cell.angle_alpha   90.00
_cell.angle_beta   90.00
_cell.angle_gamma   90.00
#
_symmetry.space_group_name_H-M   'P 1'
#
loop_
_entity.id
_entity.type
_entity.pdbx_description
1 polymer ?
#
loop_
_entity_poly.entity_id
_entity_poly.type
_entity_poly.pdbx_seq_one_letter_code
_entity_poly.pdbx_strand_id
1 'polypeptide(L)'
;MSHRPTPELGTEGDGLEEMENRAFFNQITWVDCAGTSCGTPRRWDLEPRPPNHPEAGLALATPFAIAVSEDDDTLVVTAASSNKVFTVNANTGEVLGRTDVDAVPRGIALVSDDDGAPDQAWVLNAVENTVSLVDLKDVANPSVSRTFDLDDPTPANIKSGRMAFHDANMSSTGTFSCDSCHPDNHTDQIAWVLDTPQCDVEGCDQIMPRVTMPARGLRDTAPYHWDGIPGDPFGGINTSSLNEEVDPNCDEGDEESCVRHLVDGSQETTMCDQSDCPTNDEGLPGLMDAAERDALTKYLLAVPYPPAPGRSFDDRITEEAADGFFEFSFINDTGRTTGAQTCGGCHKMPFLVSTNTPGSGMDAPTWRGAYERWMLLPQGRLNIHDLLEIVDMDDTFPERDMWTLGGASDDIWEMVLQQSTGHSGSFARQTTLNDDTANDSLTDDLLDQLEESASDGAVLLQAEGVEIDADSVTEIALEWTNGTYESRISADTYSRSELISMASAGELILTITARAPANIQSDSSQPAIWPVAPIHAQTRTVELATLSDSFTLRINGRHVEAGSAVYMNGARVEGSVSCESGAFPNCTDETLIVTLDEAPADGGIHFLQLQNPEGLFSNDMMIWSEQNPLPARTGNLIASGGAFNFGQGQFDDNWNAVEIVTNSIEEIGGEVRIDLREAGDFPWFAQISHAIMVVGGQEYTLCYDAKADASRYITAYTDTNMDNWVNTSGGQFRADLTTDYQTFQHTFTIEQTDLHGRVAFDFAQSATNVQIDNIGVYEGSECGSP
;
A
#
# COMPACT_ATOMS: atom_id res chain seq x y z
N MET A 1 26.49 15.65 28.09
CA MET A 1 25.48 14.69 27.62
C MET A 1 24.83 15.32 26.39
N SER A 2 25.60 15.68 25.36
CA SER A 2 25.70 15.00 24.04
C SER A 2 24.37 14.33 23.64
N HIS A 3 23.52 14.99 22.85
CA HIS A 3 23.49 14.78 21.38
C HIS A 3 23.69 13.30 21.04
N ARG A 4 22.64 12.49 21.20
CA ARG A 4 22.38 11.34 20.33
C ARG A 4 21.07 11.65 19.59
N PRO A 5 21.13 12.10 18.33
CA PRO A 5 19.97 12.08 17.44
C PRO A 5 19.72 10.61 17.08
N THR A 6 18.53 10.10 17.38
CA THR A 6 18.06 8.74 17.03
C THR A 6 18.92 7.62 17.65
N PRO A 7 18.36 6.64 18.38
CA PRO A 7 19.22 5.63 18.99
C PRO A 7 19.92 4.84 17.88
N GLU A 8 21.17 4.49 18.17
CA GLU A 8 21.98 3.44 17.58
C GLU A 8 21.26 2.07 17.78
N LEU A 9 19.99 1.98 17.36
CA LEU A 9 19.09 0.85 17.55
C LEU A 9 19.74 -0.36 16.89
N GLY A 10 20.25 -1.26 17.72
CA GLY A 10 20.93 -2.49 17.31
C GLY A 10 22.44 -2.42 17.16
N THR A 11 23.09 -1.25 17.05
CA THR A 11 24.56 -1.21 16.92
C THR A 11 25.30 -1.21 18.27
N GLU A 12 24.63 -0.80 19.36
CA GLU A 12 25.16 -0.91 20.73
C GLU A 12 24.56 -2.09 21.53
N GLY A 13 23.60 -2.83 20.94
CA GLY A 13 22.95 -3.99 21.57
C GLY A 13 21.75 -3.68 22.46
N ASP A 14 21.32 -2.43 22.54
CA ASP A 14 20.16 -2.00 23.34
C ASP A 14 18.83 -2.45 22.67
N GLY A 15 18.00 -3.19 23.40
CA GLY A 15 16.64 -3.62 23.05
C GLY A 15 15.57 -3.12 24.02
N LEU A 16 14.41 -3.79 24.05
CA LEU A 16 13.27 -3.41 24.91
C LEU A 16 13.59 -3.41 26.41
N GLU A 17 14.47 -4.31 26.87
CA GLU A 17 14.90 -4.38 28.28
C GLU A 17 15.70 -3.14 28.67
N GLU A 18 16.67 -2.74 27.84
CA GLU A 18 17.49 -1.54 28.06
C GLU A 18 16.69 -0.24 27.96
N MET A 19 15.59 -0.25 27.21
CA MET A 19 14.62 0.86 27.15
C MET A 19 13.67 0.90 28.35
N GLU A 20 13.67 -0.11 29.23
CA GLU A 20 12.76 -0.24 30.37
C GLU A 20 11.28 -0.03 30.00
N ASN A 21 10.85 -0.61 28.87
CA ASN A 21 9.50 -0.41 28.32
C ASN A 21 9.11 1.08 28.17
N ARG A 22 10.07 1.94 27.77
CA ARG A 22 9.87 3.37 27.51
C ARG A 22 10.41 3.77 26.14
N ALA A 23 9.66 3.41 25.09
CA ALA A 23 10.05 3.66 23.68
C ALA A 23 10.04 5.15 23.28
N PHE A 24 9.17 5.96 23.91
CA PHE A 24 8.99 7.38 23.57
C PHE A 24 9.22 8.28 24.79
N PHE A 25 9.45 9.57 24.56
CA PHE A 25 9.37 10.59 25.62
C PHE A 25 8.25 11.56 25.29
N ASN A 26 7.30 11.73 26.20
CA ASN A 26 6.24 12.72 26.06
C ASN A 26 6.79 14.08 26.46
N GLN A 27 6.83 15.02 25.52
CA GLN A 27 7.52 16.29 25.68
C GLN A 27 6.71 17.45 25.12
N ILE A 28 6.89 18.63 25.72
CA ILE A 28 6.51 19.91 25.12
C ILE A 28 7.79 20.62 24.68
N THR A 29 7.82 21.10 23.43
CA THR A 29 8.94 21.89 22.93
C THR A 29 8.57 23.36 22.92
N TRP A 30 9.38 24.18 23.61
CA TRP A 30 9.25 25.62 23.67
C TRP A 30 10.37 26.30 22.88
N VAL A 31 10.02 27.28 22.05
CA VAL A 31 10.98 28.01 21.21
C VAL A 31 10.76 29.51 21.36
N ASP A 32 11.80 30.25 21.77
CA ASP A 32 11.75 31.71 21.86
C ASP A 32 11.86 32.33 20.46
N CYS A 33 10.77 32.79 19.88
CA CYS A 33 10.77 33.46 18.58
C CYS A 33 10.54 34.97 18.68
N ALA A 34 10.77 35.60 19.84
CA ALA A 34 10.56 37.05 20.02
C ALA A 34 11.59 37.92 19.26
N GLY A 35 12.69 37.34 18.79
CA GLY A 35 13.73 38.01 18.00
C GLY A 35 13.49 37.95 16.47
N THR A 36 14.48 38.37 15.68
CA THR A 36 14.49 38.22 14.21
C THR A 36 14.75 36.78 13.75
N SER A 37 15.08 35.89 14.69
CA SER A 37 15.29 34.46 14.51
C SER A 37 14.86 33.76 15.80
N CYS A 38 14.34 32.54 15.68
CA CYS A 38 14.02 31.71 16.84
C CYS A 38 15.29 31.26 17.59
N GLY A 39 15.21 31.22 18.92
CA GLY A 39 16.25 30.71 19.80
C GLY A 39 16.32 29.18 19.80
N THR A 40 17.24 28.63 20.58
CA THR A 40 17.37 27.17 20.73
C THR A 40 16.12 26.57 21.39
N PRO A 41 15.53 25.49 20.83
CA PRO A 41 14.41 24.79 21.44
C PRO A 41 14.74 24.30 22.85
N ARG A 42 13.79 24.45 23.77
CA ARG A 42 13.80 23.86 25.12
C ARG A 42 12.77 22.74 25.16
N ARG A 43 13.17 21.55 25.58
CA ARG A 43 12.25 20.40 25.73
C ARG A 43 11.91 20.24 27.20
N TRP A 44 10.62 20.16 27.50
CA TRP A 44 10.08 19.86 28.81
C TRP A 44 9.57 18.43 28.80
N ASP A 45 10.18 17.57 29.63
CA ASP A 45 9.70 16.22 29.84
C ASP A 45 8.41 16.26 30.69
N LEU A 46 7.36 15.58 30.22
CA LEU A 46 6.08 15.51 30.92
C LEU A 46 6.05 14.44 32.02
N GLU A 47 6.97 13.48 31.95
CA GLU A 47 7.18 12.45 32.96
C GLU A 47 8.66 12.32 33.35
N PRO A 48 8.99 11.65 34.48
CA PRO A 48 10.36 11.29 34.81
C PRO A 48 11.01 10.43 33.70
N ARG A 49 12.34 10.52 33.60
CA ARG A 49 13.13 9.68 32.69
C ARG A 49 13.54 8.36 33.37
N PRO A 50 13.68 7.26 32.61
CA PRO A 50 14.26 6.01 33.10
C PRO A 50 15.55 6.24 33.91
N PRO A 51 15.73 5.54 35.06
CA PRO A 51 14.94 4.41 35.51
C PRO A 51 13.66 4.76 36.31
N ASN A 52 13.28 6.03 36.35
CA ASN A 52 12.06 6.46 37.04
C ASN A 52 10.91 6.58 36.04
N HIS A 53 9.76 6.04 36.40
CA HIS A 53 8.53 6.06 35.61
C HIS A 53 7.45 6.85 36.35
N PRO A 54 6.43 7.40 35.66
CA PRO A 54 5.29 7.98 36.33
C PRO A 54 4.56 6.93 37.19
N GLU A 55 3.93 7.35 38.29
CA GLU A 55 3.03 6.45 39.02
C GLU A 55 1.82 6.11 38.14
N ALA A 56 1.18 4.96 38.41
CA ALA A 56 0.01 4.51 37.66
C ALA A 56 -1.07 5.60 37.57
N GLY A 57 -1.56 5.88 36.36
CA GLY A 57 -2.54 6.91 36.07
C GLY A 57 -1.99 8.36 36.06
N LEU A 58 -0.70 8.57 36.30
CA LEU A 58 -0.07 9.91 36.25
C LEU A 58 0.67 10.21 34.94
N ALA A 59 0.75 9.27 34.01
CA ALA A 59 1.36 9.51 32.70
C ALA A 59 0.55 10.53 31.88
N LEU A 60 1.23 11.19 30.94
CA LEU A 60 0.67 12.16 29.99
C LEU A 60 1.06 11.74 28.56
N ALA A 61 0.69 10.52 28.22
CA ALA A 61 1.04 9.85 26.96
C ALA A 61 0.42 10.53 25.74
N THR A 62 1.24 10.71 24.71
CA THR A 62 0.86 11.29 23.41
C THR A 62 0.25 12.68 23.57
N PRO A 63 1.02 13.69 24.01
CA PRO A 63 0.57 15.07 24.03
C PRO A 63 0.20 15.49 22.61
N PHE A 64 -1.03 15.98 22.39
CA PHE A 64 -1.59 16.15 21.05
C PHE A 64 -1.97 17.61 20.74
N ALA A 65 -3.01 18.14 21.38
CA ALA A 65 -3.41 19.54 21.21
C ALA A 65 -2.85 20.42 22.34
N ILE A 66 -2.55 21.66 22.01
CA ILE A 66 -2.08 22.68 22.95
C ILE A 66 -2.77 24.02 22.67
N ALA A 67 -3.22 24.68 23.73
CA ALA A 67 -3.73 26.04 23.70
C ALA A 67 -3.05 26.86 24.81
N VAL A 68 -2.87 28.16 24.57
CA VAL A 68 -2.28 29.10 25.54
C VAL A 68 -3.34 30.09 25.99
N SER A 69 -3.38 30.41 27.28
CA SER A 69 -4.26 31.44 27.83
C SER A 69 -3.89 32.84 27.31
N GLU A 70 -4.85 33.76 27.26
CA GLU A 70 -4.63 35.13 26.73
C GLU A 70 -3.61 35.96 27.53
N ASP A 71 -3.32 35.57 28.77
CA ASP A 71 -2.25 36.15 29.59
C ASP A 71 -0.85 35.56 29.34
N ASP A 72 -0.72 34.58 28.43
CA ASP A 72 0.49 33.82 28.10
C ASP A 72 1.11 33.04 29.28
N ASP A 73 0.41 32.86 30.41
CA ASP A 73 0.99 32.24 31.62
C ASP A 73 0.68 30.75 31.76
N THR A 74 -0.40 30.25 31.14
CA THR A 74 -0.85 28.84 31.25
C THR A 74 -1.04 28.19 29.88
N LEU A 75 -0.48 26.99 29.71
CA LEU A 75 -0.78 26.09 28.61
C LEU A 75 -1.84 25.09 29.07
N VAL A 76 -2.80 24.80 28.20
CA VAL A 76 -3.77 23.71 28.36
C VAL A 76 -3.50 22.70 27.26
N VAL A 77 -3.24 21.46 27.64
CA VAL A 77 -2.73 20.41 26.74
C VAL A 77 -3.56 19.15 26.91
N THR A 78 -3.80 18.43 25.81
CA THR A 78 -4.40 17.09 25.87
C THR A 78 -3.32 16.01 25.77
N ALA A 79 -3.45 14.97 26.58
CA ALA A 79 -2.69 13.73 26.46
C ALA A 79 -3.63 12.67 25.87
N ALA A 80 -3.54 12.46 24.56
CA ALA A 80 -4.49 11.66 23.81
C ALA A 80 -4.55 10.21 24.32
N SER A 81 -3.40 9.58 24.49
CA SER A 81 -3.34 8.17 24.91
C SER A 81 -3.53 7.97 26.41
N SER A 82 -3.55 9.04 27.22
CA SER A 82 -3.85 8.94 28.66
C SER A 82 -5.27 9.36 29.02
N ASN A 83 -6.08 9.78 28.04
CA ASN A 83 -7.43 10.32 28.22
C ASN A 83 -7.47 11.49 29.21
N LYS A 84 -6.51 12.43 29.09
CA LYS A 84 -6.38 13.56 30.03
C LYS A 84 -6.30 14.92 29.36
N VAL A 85 -6.73 15.92 30.12
CA VAL A 85 -6.36 17.32 29.93
C VAL A 85 -5.49 17.75 31.10
N PHE A 86 -4.42 18.49 30.82
CA PHE A 86 -3.53 18.99 31.85
C PHE A 86 -3.12 20.44 31.59
N THR A 87 -2.76 21.12 32.67
CA THR A 87 -2.34 22.52 32.66
C THR A 87 -0.84 22.58 32.93
N VAL A 88 -0.14 23.50 32.27
CA VAL A 88 1.31 23.68 32.40
C VAL A 88 1.61 25.17 32.54
N ASN A 89 2.57 25.52 33.40
CA ASN A 89 3.10 26.88 33.42
C ASN A 89 3.89 27.17 32.12
N ALA A 90 3.43 28.14 31.34
CA ALA A 90 3.97 28.43 30.02
C ALA A 90 5.43 28.95 30.01
N ASN A 91 5.94 29.35 31.18
CA ASN A 91 7.30 29.89 31.32
C ASN A 91 8.29 28.85 31.85
N THR A 92 7.85 27.92 32.70
CA THR A 92 8.71 26.95 33.37
C THR A 92 8.58 25.52 32.83
N GLY A 93 7.45 25.19 32.19
CA GLY A 93 7.12 23.82 31.80
C GLY A 93 6.61 22.95 32.96
N GLU A 94 6.35 23.53 34.13
CA GLU A 94 5.82 22.80 35.28
C GLU A 94 4.36 22.39 35.05
N VAL A 95 4.05 21.10 35.14
CA VAL A 95 2.67 20.59 35.13
C VAL A 95 1.96 21.03 36.42
N LEU A 96 0.90 21.82 36.29
CA LEU A 96 0.18 22.44 37.41
C LEU A 96 -0.96 21.54 37.93
N GLY A 97 -1.74 20.96 37.04
CA GLY A 97 -2.90 20.14 37.34
C GLY A 97 -3.30 19.26 36.15
N ARG A 98 -4.17 18.29 36.38
CA ARG A 98 -4.70 17.39 35.34
C ARG A 98 -6.06 16.83 35.72
N THR A 99 -6.85 16.43 34.73
CA THR A 99 -8.15 15.80 34.91
C THR A 99 -8.39 14.78 33.81
N ASP A 100 -9.16 13.75 34.12
CA ASP A 100 -9.58 12.74 33.15
C ASP A 100 -10.70 13.31 32.27
N VAL A 101 -10.67 12.97 30.99
CA VAL A 101 -11.73 13.19 30.01
C VAL A 101 -12.02 11.87 29.29
N ASP A 102 -12.95 11.84 28.37
CA ASP A 102 -13.24 10.61 27.63
C ASP A 102 -12.15 10.29 26.60
N ALA A 103 -12.33 9.18 25.86
CA ALA A 103 -11.29 8.58 25.05
C ALA A 103 -10.69 9.49 23.97
N VAL A 104 -9.35 9.57 23.99
CA VAL A 104 -8.48 10.15 22.96
C VAL A 104 -8.74 11.65 22.70
N PRO A 105 -8.48 12.52 23.68
CA PRO A 105 -8.66 13.96 23.53
C PRO A 105 -7.62 14.57 22.57
N ARG A 106 -8.07 15.11 21.43
CA ARG A 106 -7.21 15.63 20.35
C ARG A 106 -7.49 17.07 19.92
N GLY A 107 -8.56 17.70 20.41
CA GLY A 107 -8.88 19.10 20.11
C GLY A 107 -9.12 19.91 21.37
N ILE A 108 -8.73 21.19 21.36
CA ILE A 108 -8.95 22.14 22.47
C ILE A 108 -9.43 23.48 21.90
N ALA A 109 -10.53 24.01 22.45
CA ALA A 109 -10.89 25.42 22.33
C ALA A 109 -10.92 26.04 23.74
N LEU A 110 -9.95 26.92 24.02
CA LEU A 110 -9.77 27.56 25.32
C LEU A 110 -10.56 28.87 25.42
N VAL A 111 -11.15 29.12 26.57
CA VAL A 111 -11.82 30.36 26.95
C VAL A 111 -11.07 30.96 28.14
N SER A 112 -10.58 32.19 27.97
CA SER A 112 -10.00 32.99 29.06
C SER A 112 -11.04 33.91 29.70
N ASP A 113 -10.81 34.29 30.96
CA ASP A 113 -11.57 35.33 31.65
C ASP A 113 -11.14 36.74 31.23
N ASP A 114 -11.78 37.77 31.81
CA ASP A 114 -11.50 39.18 31.51
C ASP A 114 -10.05 39.61 31.84
N ASP A 115 -9.35 38.88 32.72
CA ASP A 115 -7.96 39.13 33.10
C ASP A 115 -6.96 38.32 32.23
N GLY A 116 -7.46 37.49 31.32
CA GLY A 116 -6.70 36.66 30.39
C GLY A 116 -6.37 35.25 30.91
N ALA A 117 -6.68 34.96 32.18
CA ALA A 117 -6.44 33.66 32.80
C ALA A 117 -7.41 32.61 32.25
N PRO A 118 -7.05 31.31 32.21
CA PRO A 118 -7.94 30.28 31.69
C PRO A 118 -9.21 30.12 32.57
N ASP A 119 -10.39 30.16 31.95
CA ASP A 119 -11.69 29.97 32.63
C ASP A 119 -12.26 28.58 32.35
N GLN A 120 -12.35 28.20 31.06
CA GLN A 120 -12.91 26.92 30.61
C GLN A 120 -12.24 26.43 29.32
N ALA A 121 -12.29 25.12 29.06
CA ALA A 121 -11.90 24.55 27.78
C ALA A 121 -12.92 23.56 27.24
N TRP A 122 -13.18 23.61 25.93
CA TRP A 122 -13.91 22.58 25.20
C TRP A 122 -12.93 21.61 24.57
N VAL A 123 -13.09 20.32 24.85
CA VAL A 123 -12.14 19.28 24.48
C VAL A 123 -12.84 18.22 23.63
N LEU A 124 -12.36 18.01 22.41
CA LEU A 124 -12.88 16.97 21.52
C LEU A 124 -12.20 15.64 21.86
N ASN A 125 -12.98 14.69 22.37
CA ASN A 125 -12.58 13.30 22.61
C ASN A 125 -12.84 12.53 21.31
N ALA A 126 -11.79 12.40 20.49
CA ALA A 126 -11.92 12.05 19.08
C ALA A 126 -12.36 10.60 18.83
N VAL A 127 -12.06 9.68 19.76
CA VAL A 127 -12.48 8.28 19.67
C VAL A 127 -13.77 8.02 20.44
N GLU A 128 -14.03 8.74 21.54
CA GLU A 128 -15.32 8.65 22.22
C GLU A 128 -16.45 9.33 21.41
N ASN A 129 -16.13 10.21 20.46
CA ASN A 129 -17.11 11.07 19.79
C ASN A 129 -17.91 11.89 20.82
N THR A 130 -17.22 12.51 21.77
CA THR A 130 -17.82 13.44 22.75
C THR A 130 -17.04 14.74 22.84
N VAL A 131 -17.67 15.77 23.39
CA VAL A 131 -17.00 17.03 23.75
C VAL A 131 -17.09 17.24 25.26
N SER A 132 -15.95 17.37 25.93
CA SER A 132 -15.85 17.68 27.35
C SER A 132 -15.72 19.19 27.57
N LEU A 133 -16.53 19.77 28.46
CA LEU A 133 -16.37 21.12 28.98
C LEU A 133 -15.62 21.07 30.32
N VAL A 134 -14.38 21.51 30.34
CA VAL A 134 -13.48 21.52 31.50
C VAL A 134 -13.49 22.88 32.18
N ASP A 135 -13.68 22.92 33.50
CA ASP A 135 -13.48 24.10 34.35
C ASP A 135 -11.98 24.26 34.69
N LEU A 136 -11.44 25.44 34.41
CA LEU A 136 -10.02 25.78 34.55
C LEU A 136 -9.76 26.93 35.55
N LYS A 137 -10.79 27.39 36.29
CA LYS A 137 -10.64 28.48 37.27
C LYS A 137 -9.62 28.18 38.37
N ASP A 138 -9.48 26.90 38.73
CA ASP A 138 -8.38 26.39 39.53
C ASP A 138 -7.48 25.51 38.66
N VAL A 139 -6.47 26.13 38.03
CA VAL A 139 -5.54 25.45 37.12
C VAL A 139 -4.77 24.31 37.77
N ALA A 140 -4.66 24.26 39.11
CA ALA A 140 -4.05 23.14 39.80
C ALA A 140 -5.01 21.94 39.96
N ASN A 141 -6.32 22.17 39.86
CA ASN A 141 -7.37 21.16 40.02
C ASN A 141 -8.45 21.29 38.93
N PRO A 142 -8.08 21.13 37.64
CA PRO A 142 -9.06 21.17 36.55
C PRO A 142 -10.10 20.06 36.71
N SER A 143 -11.32 20.29 36.23
CA SER A 143 -12.40 19.29 36.35
C SER A 143 -13.40 19.34 35.21
N VAL A 144 -13.94 18.19 34.81
CA VAL A 144 -15.00 18.13 33.79
C VAL A 144 -16.32 18.58 34.41
N SER A 145 -16.89 19.65 33.85
CA SER A 145 -18.18 20.18 34.26
C SER A 145 -19.35 19.51 33.53
N ARG A 146 -19.13 19.09 32.27
CA ARG A 146 -20.13 18.44 31.43
C ARG A 146 -19.48 17.73 30.23
N THR A 147 -20.09 16.65 29.78
CA THR A 147 -19.78 15.98 28.51
C THR A 147 -20.99 16.04 27.59
N PHE A 148 -20.75 16.18 26.28
CA PHE A 148 -21.75 16.19 25.22
C PHE A 148 -21.48 15.08 24.22
N ASP A 149 -22.46 14.20 23.99
CA ASP A 149 -22.36 13.14 22.99
C ASP A 149 -22.51 13.71 21.57
N LEU A 150 -21.69 13.23 20.65
CA LEU A 150 -21.83 13.45 19.21
C LEU A 150 -22.40 12.19 18.55
N ASP A 151 -22.91 12.34 17.32
CA ASP A 151 -23.35 11.18 16.54
C ASP A 151 -22.13 10.35 16.11
N ASP A 152 -22.24 9.03 16.29
CA ASP A 152 -21.19 8.08 15.97
C ASP A 152 -21.81 6.76 15.49
N PRO A 153 -21.77 6.49 14.18
CA PRO A 153 -22.33 5.27 13.61
C PRO A 153 -21.41 4.06 13.81
N THR A 154 -20.23 4.21 14.42
CA THR A 154 -19.26 3.12 14.59
C THR A 154 -19.84 2.01 15.47
N PRO A 155 -19.78 0.74 15.05
CA PRO A 155 -20.21 -0.38 15.89
C PRO A 155 -19.49 -0.40 17.24
N ALA A 156 -20.22 -0.64 18.33
CA ALA A 156 -19.70 -0.50 19.69
C ALA A 156 -18.42 -1.33 19.96
N ASN A 157 -18.32 -2.54 19.40
CA ASN A 157 -17.13 -3.39 19.53
C ASN A 157 -15.91 -2.83 18.79
N ILE A 158 -16.12 -2.21 17.62
CA ILE A 158 -15.06 -1.57 16.84
C ILE A 158 -14.59 -0.30 17.57
N LYS A 159 -15.52 0.48 18.12
CA LYS A 159 -15.20 1.63 18.98
C LYS A 159 -14.39 1.22 20.22
N SER A 160 -14.80 0.15 20.91
CA SER A 160 -14.03 -0.41 22.04
C SER A 160 -12.62 -0.82 21.66
N GLY A 161 -12.44 -1.50 20.52
CA GLY A 161 -11.10 -1.87 20.04
C GLY A 161 -10.25 -0.67 19.68
N ARG A 162 -10.85 0.36 19.07
CA ARG A 162 -10.19 1.64 18.80
C ARG A 162 -9.73 2.31 20.08
N MET A 163 -10.56 2.34 21.14
CA MET A 163 -10.14 2.87 22.44
C MET A 163 -8.95 2.10 23.01
N ALA A 164 -8.98 0.76 22.97
CA ALA A 164 -7.87 -0.08 23.43
C ALA A 164 -6.57 0.16 22.65
N PHE A 165 -6.64 0.39 21.33
CA PHE A 165 -5.49 0.71 20.48
C PHE A 165 -4.78 2.02 20.89
N HIS A 166 -5.55 3.02 21.32
CA HIS A 166 -5.02 4.32 21.72
C HIS A 166 -4.67 4.42 23.22
N ASP A 167 -5.14 3.52 24.09
CA ASP A 167 -4.96 3.64 25.54
C ASP A 167 -3.54 3.24 25.99
N ALA A 168 -2.79 4.20 26.52
CA ALA A 168 -1.45 3.98 27.01
C ALA A 168 -1.40 3.19 28.33
N ASN A 169 -2.50 3.11 29.08
CA ASN A 169 -2.59 2.28 30.29
C ASN A 169 -2.49 0.78 29.98
N MET A 170 -2.51 0.41 28.70
CA MET A 170 -2.27 -0.96 28.24
C MET A 170 -0.78 -1.31 28.13
N SER A 171 0.11 -0.32 28.32
CA SER A 171 1.56 -0.54 28.49
C SER A 171 1.94 -0.55 29.97
N SER A 172 2.96 -1.32 30.36
CA SER A 172 3.39 -1.40 31.78
C SER A 172 3.77 -0.05 32.39
N THR A 173 4.27 0.90 31.58
CA THR A 173 4.65 2.23 32.06
C THR A 173 3.51 3.26 31.96
N GLY A 174 2.42 2.95 31.26
CA GLY A 174 1.30 3.88 31.04
C GLY A 174 1.61 5.00 30.06
N THR A 175 2.74 4.93 29.34
CA THR A 175 3.36 6.12 28.74
C THR A 175 3.40 6.14 27.21
N PHE A 176 2.97 5.06 26.57
CA PHE A 176 2.79 4.90 25.13
C PHE A 176 1.70 3.83 24.87
N SER A 177 1.15 3.81 23.67
CA SER A 177 0.09 2.89 23.22
C SER A 177 0.43 2.29 21.86
N CYS A 178 -0.41 1.42 21.31
CA CYS A 178 -0.22 0.90 19.95
C CYS A 178 -0.13 2.06 18.93
N ASP A 179 -0.94 3.11 19.12
CA ASP A 179 -0.93 4.36 18.31
C ASP A 179 0.40 5.14 18.39
N SER A 180 1.30 4.83 19.32
CA SER A 180 2.60 5.51 19.40
C SER A 180 3.57 5.02 18.31
N CYS A 181 3.55 3.71 18.01
CA CYS A 181 4.31 3.13 16.90
C CYS A 181 3.49 3.10 15.60
N HIS A 182 2.17 3.04 15.72
CA HIS A 182 1.22 3.00 14.61
C HIS A 182 0.29 4.24 14.61
N PRO A 183 0.83 5.49 14.58
CA PRO A 183 0.02 6.71 14.58
C PRO A 183 -1.07 6.70 13.49
N ASP A 184 -2.32 6.85 13.91
CA ASP A 184 -3.50 6.81 13.03
C ASP A 184 -3.53 5.54 12.15
N ASN A 185 -3.18 4.43 12.79
CA ASN A 185 -3.01 3.10 12.21
C ASN A 185 -1.94 3.00 11.11
N HIS A 186 -1.10 4.01 10.93
CA HIS A 186 0.03 3.93 10.01
C HIS A 186 1.38 4.10 10.72
N THR A 187 2.44 3.70 10.05
CA THR A 187 3.75 3.47 10.67
C THR A 187 4.44 4.76 11.13
N ASP A 188 5.16 4.68 12.25
CA ASP A 188 6.10 5.73 12.71
C ASP A 188 7.34 5.88 11.80
N GLN A 189 7.56 4.92 10.91
CA GLN A 189 8.72 4.82 10.01
C GLN A 189 10.06 4.82 10.76
N ILE A 190 10.06 4.28 11.99
CA ILE A 190 11.26 4.09 12.82
C ILE A 190 11.63 2.61 12.81
N ALA A 191 12.94 2.33 12.82
CA ALA A 191 13.46 0.97 12.98
C ALA A 191 13.63 0.67 14.47
N TRP A 192 13.20 -0.49 14.93
CA TRP A 192 13.19 -0.87 16.34
C TRP A 192 13.85 -2.23 16.55
N VAL A 193 14.62 -2.38 17.63
CA VAL A 193 15.04 -3.69 18.14
C VAL A 193 14.01 -4.14 19.18
N LEU A 194 12.86 -4.60 18.68
CA LEU A 194 11.82 -5.25 19.48
C LEU A 194 12.11 -6.74 19.58
N ASP A 195 11.37 -7.47 20.41
CA ASP A 195 11.53 -8.90 20.66
C ASP A 195 11.26 -9.77 19.41
N THR A 196 12.14 -9.68 18.43
CA THR A 196 12.06 -10.41 17.15
C THR A 196 12.87 -11.70 17.24
N PRO A 197 12.42 -12.77 16.55
CA PRO A 197 13.09 -14.05 16.62
C PRO A 197 14.50 -14.01 16.06
N GLN A 198 15.45 -14.65 16.74
CA GLN A 198 16.78 -14.94 16.18
C GLN A 198 16.68 -16.15 15.25
N CYS A 199 17.34 -16.09 14.09
CA CYS A 199 17.37 -17.20 13.15
C CYS A 199 18.12 -18.42 13.69
N ASP A 200 17.66 -19.61 13.32
CA ASP A 200 18.19 -20.91 13.76
C ASP A 200 19.51 -21.33 13.05
N VAL A 201 20.16 -20.41 12.34
CA VAL A 201 21.41 -20.66 11.61
C VAL A 201 22.64 -20.13 12.35
N GLU A 202 23.77 -20.83 12.19
CA GLU A 202 25.04 -20.44 12.81
C GLU A 202 25.47 -19.03 12.35
N GLY A 203 25.66 -18.13 13.30
CA GLY A 203 26.03 -16.73 13.06
C GLY A 203 24.88 -15.72 13.12
N CYS A 204 23.64 -16.16 13.33
CA CYS A 204 22.51 -15.31 13.71
C CYS A 204 22.46 -15.10 15.23
N ASP A 205 23.42 -14.37 15.80
CA ASP A 205 23.53 -14.16 17.25
C ASP A 205 22.93 -12.82 17.73
N GLN A 206 22.30 -12.06 16.84
CA GLN A 206 21.74 -10.74 17.10
C GLN A 206 20.27 -10.66 16.66
N ILE A 207 19.46 -9.99 17.49
CA ILE A 207 18.11 -9.55 17.14
C ILE A 207 18.22 -8.45 16.08
N MET A 208 17.58 -8.66 14.94
CA MET A 208 17.63 -7.72 13.84
C MET A 208 16.56 -6.63 14.02
N PRO A 209 16.89 -5.35 13.78
CA PRO A 209 15.90 -4.29 13.85
C PRO A 209 14.81 -4.48 12.80
N ARG A 210 13.59 -4.08 13.13
CA ARG A 210 12.42 -4.11 12.23
C ARG A 210 11.77 -2.74 12.19
N VAL A 211 11.22 -2.43 11.03
CA VAL A 211 10.47 -1.21 10.83
C VAL A 211 9.01 -1.48 11.15
N THR A 212 8.34 -0.53 11.81
CA THR A 212 6.93 -0.72 12.16
C THR A 212 6.10 -0.92 10.89
N MET A 213 5.27 -1.97 10.84
CA MET A 213 4.34 -2.20 9.74
C MET A 213 3.04 -1.42 9.95
N PRO A 214 2.28 -1.07 8.90
CA PRO A 214 1.01 -0.40 9.11
C PRO A 214 -0.01 -1.32 9.78
N ALA A 215 -0.91 -0.72 10.56
CA ALA A 215 -2.09 -1.39 11.11
C ALA A 215 -3.32 -1.27 10.17
N ARG A 216 -3.12 -0.83 8.91
CA ARG A 216 -4.19 -0.68 7.90
C ARG A 216 -4.27 -1.92 7.03
N GLY A 217 -5.50 -2.36 6.75
CA GLY A 217 -5.80 -3.40 5.78
C GLY A 217 -5.18 -4.75 6.13
N LEU A 218 -5.24 -5.16 7.40
CA LEU A 218 -4.74 -6.47 7.85
C LEU A 218 -5.56 -7.63 7.29
N ARG A 219 -6.83 -7.39 6.96
CA ARG A 219 -7.71 -8.45 6.48
C ARG A 219 -7.13 -9.14 5.24
N ASP A 220 -7.06 -10.46 5.28
CA ASP A 220 -6.48 -11.37 4.30
C ASP A 220 -4.97 -11.17 4.03
N THR A 221 -4.25 -10.51 4.93
CA THR A 221 -2.80 -10.28 4.79
C THR A 221 -1.95 -11.01 5.83
N ALA A 222 -2.49 -12.02 6.50
CA ALA A 222 -1.71 -12.87 7.39
C ALA A 222 -0.56 -13.55 6.62
N PRO A 223 0.58 -13.85 7.27
CA PRO A 223 0.96 -13.44 8.63
C PRO A 223 1.22 -11.93 8.79
N TYR A 224 1.14 -11.43 10.03
CA TYR A 224 1.10 -9.98 10.30
C TYR A 224 2.45 -9.37 10.73
N HIS A 225 3.57 -10.02 10.43
CA HIS A 225 4.90 -9.50 10.76
C HIS A 225 5.91 -9.81 9.65
N TRP A 226 6.97 -8.99 9.55
CA TRP A 226 8.09 -9.22 8.64
C TRP A 226 8.72 -10.61 8.77
N ASP A 227 8.64 -11.21 9.95
CA ASP A 227 9.30 -12.47 10.28
C ASP A 227 8.42 -13.70 10.03
N GLY A 228 7.25 -13.55 9.40
CA GLY A 228 6.27 -14.62 9.20
C GLY A 228 5.50 -15.03 10.46
N ILE A 229 5.78 -14.41 11.61
CA ILE A 229 5.11 -14.61 12.89
C ILE A 229 5.11 -13.31 13.69
N PRO A 230 4.09 -13.02 14.52
CA PRO A 230 2.96 -13.89 14.91
C PRO A 230 1.75 -13.87 13.95
N GLY A 231 0.81 -14.80 14.18
CA GLY A 231 -0.48 -14.87 13.46
C GLY A 231 -0.38 -15.56 12.11
N ASP A 232 0.27 -16.73 12.08
CA ASP A 232 0.54 -17.50 10.86
C ASP A 232 -0.44 -18.69 10.71
N PRO A 233 -1.39 -18.60 9.75
CA PRO A 233 -2.34 -19.67 9.47
C PRO A 233 -1.79 -20.73 8.50
N PHE A 234 -0.65 -20.48 7.85
CA PHE A 234 -0.13 -21.31 6.77
C PHE A 234 0.99 -22.25 7.22
N GLY A 235 1.78 -21.84 8.22
CA GLY A 235 2.99 -22.55 8.62
C GLY A 235 4.08 -22.45 7.55
N GLY A 236 5.12 -23.26 7.69
CA GLY A 236 6.27 -23.28 6.79
C GLY A 236 7.54 -22.72 7.42
N ILE A 237 8.39 -22.10 6.62
CA ILE A 237 9.64 -21.48 7.10
C ILE A 237 9.40 -20.03 7.50
N ASN A 238 9.91 -19.63 8.65
CA ASN A 238 9.83 -18.25 9.12
C ASN A 238 11.19 -17.83 9.70
N THR A 239 11.37 -16.56 10.09
CA THR A 239 12.69 -16.09 10.55
C THR A 239 13.25 -16.93 11.71
N SER A 240 12.38 -17.46 12.58
CA SER A 240 12.79 -18.30 13.72
C SER A 240 13.21 -19.72 13.32
N SER A 241 12.82 -20.19 12.12
CA SER A 241 13.15 -21.52 11.61
C SER A 241 13.34 -21.48 10.09
N LEU A 242 14.59 -21.27 9.66
CA LEU A 242 14.95 -21.11 8.25
C LEU A 242 15.15 -22.45 7.53
N ASN A 243 15.46 -23.51 8.28
CA ASN A 243 15.83 -24.81 7.73
C ASN A 243 14.76 -25.89 7.93
N GLU A 244 13.78 -25.65 8.79
CA GLU A 244 12.73 -26.61 9.13
C GLU A 244 11.36 -25.91 9.03
N GLU A 245 10.40 -26.59 8.41
CA GLU A 245 9.01 -26.09 8.36
C GLU A 245 8.36 -26.26 9.74
N VAL A 246 7.62 -25.26 10.19
CA VAL A 246 6.82 -25.28 11.42
C VAL A 246 5.33 -25.32 11.10
N ASP A 247 4.55 -25.89 12.02
CA ASP A 247 3.09 -25.93 11.91
C ASP A 247 2.49 -24.52 12.08
N PRO A 248 1.31 -24.25 11.47
CA PRO A 248 0.54 -23.02 11.71
C PRO A 248 0.29 -22.77 13.21
N ASN A 249 0.25 -21.50 13.60
CA ASN A 249 -0.06 -21.10 14.98
C ASN A 249 -1.48 -20.55 15.15
N CYS A 250 -2.22 -20.32 14.07
CA CYS A 250 -3.64 -19.94 14.10
C CYS A 250 -4.45 -20.70 13.02
N ASP A 251 -5.77 -20.49 12.97
CA ASP A 251 -6.67 -21.17 12.03
C ASP A 251 -6.89 -20.33 10.76
N GLU A 252 -6.59 -20.90 9.58
CA GLU A 252 -6.83 -20.27 8.28
C GLU A 252 -8.31 -19.90 8.06
N GLY A 253 -9.25 -20.63 8.67
CA GLY A 253 -10.68 -20.36 8.62
C GLY A 253 -11.19 -19.36 9.65
N ASP A 254 -10.35 -18.90 10.58
CA ASP A 254 -10.70 -17.96 11.64
C ASP A 254 -9.62 -16.88 11.79
N GLU A 255 -9.74 -15.84 10.98
CA GLU A 255 -8.80 -14.72 10.94
C GLU A 255 -8.72 -13.95 12.27
N GLU A 256 -9.82 -13.85 13.03
CA GLU A 256 -9.80 -13.24 14.36
C GLU A 256 -8.83 -13.99 15.28
N SER A 257 -8.74 -15.32 15.15
CA SER A 257 -7.74 -16.11 15.89
C SER A 257 -6.32 -15.70 15.56
N CYS A 258 -6.00 -15.46 14.29
CA CYS A 258 -4.66 -15.05 13.86
C CYS A 258 -4.28 -13.66 14.37
N VAL A 259 -5.21 -12.69 14.31
CA VAL A 259 -4.94 -11.35 14.86
C VAL A 259 -4.88 -11.39 16.39
N ARG A 260 -5.64 -12.27 17.04
CA ARG A 260 -5.53 -12.47 18.49
C ARG A 260 -4.13 -12.93 18.90
N HIS A 261 -3.46 -13.78 18.11
CA HIS A 261 -2.05 -14.13 18.33
C HIS A 261 -1.12 -12.92 18.27
N LEU A 262 -1.35 -11.98 17.34
CA LEU A 262 -0.60 -10.72 17.25
C LEU A 262 -0.82 -9.84 18.49
N VAL A 263 -2.08 -9.65 18.90
CA VAL A 263 -2.45 -8.86 20.08
C VAL A 263 -1.84 -9.45 21.35
N ASP A 264 -1.96 -10.76 21.52
CA ASP A 264 -1.42 -11.46 22.70
C ASP A 264 0.10 -11.36 22.76
N GLY A 265 0.79 -11.57 21.62
CA GLY A 265 2.24 -11.44 21.52
C GLY A 265 2.72 -10.01 21.80
N SER A 266 2.01 -8.99 21.31
CA SER A 266 2.35 -7.59 21.59
C SER A 266 2.17 -7.23 23.07
N GLN A 267 1.15 -7.78 23.72
CA GLN A 267 0.89 -7.59 25.15
C GLN A 267 1.90 -8.32 26.05
N GLU A 268 2.43 -9.46 25.60
CA GLU A 268 3.48 -10.20 26.31
C GLU A 268 4.86 -9.53 26.16
N THR A 269 5.12 -8.90 25.02
CA THR A 269 6.44 -8.39 24.65
C THR A 269 6.48 -6.86 24.70
N THR A 270 6.24 -6.19 23.57
CA THR A 270 6.46 -4.75 23.34
C THR A 270 5.70 -3.86 24.32
N MET A 271 4.49 -4.25 24.72
CA MET A 271 3.68 -3.48 25.68
C MET A 271 3.99 -3.81 27.14
N CYS A 272 4.88 -4.77 27.41
CA CYS A 272 5.18 -5.24 28.76
C CYS A 272 6.59 -4.94 29.24
N ASP A 273 6.72 -4.69 30.55
CA ASP A 273 8.01 -4.72 31.24
C ASP A 273 8.58 -6.14 31.18
N GLN A 274 9.76 -6.28 30.57
CA GLN A 274 10.43 -7.57 30.36
C GLN A 274 10.83 -8.28 31.66
N SER A 275 10.84 -7.55 32.78
CA SER A 275 11.24 -8.05 34.10
C SER A 275 10.07 -8.33 35.06
N ASP A 276 8.91 -7.69 34.86
CA ASP A 276 7.73 -7.79 35.74
C ASP A 276 6.41 -7.60 34.97
N CYS A 277 6.19 -8.41 33.95
CA CYS A 277 4.97 -8.36 33.15
C CYS A 277 3.75 -8.86 33.96
N PRO A 278 2.68 -8.04 34.12
CA PRO A 278 1.46 -8.46 34.81
C PRO A 278 0.72 -9.56 34.04
N THR A 279 -0.28 -10.16 34.70
CA THR A 279 -1.19 -11.14 34.07
C THR A 279 -2.62 -10.62 34.11
N ASN A 280 -3.35 -10.87 33.03
CA ASN A 280 -4.75 -10.45 32.89
C ASN A 280 -5.73 -11.44 33.53
N ASP A 281 -7.03 -11.24 33.28
CA ASP A 281 -8.13 -12.05 33.80
C ASP A 281 -8.22 -13.48 33.21
N GLU A 282 -7.51 -13.75 32.12
CA GLU A 282 -7.32 -15.09 31.52
C GLU A 282 -6.02 -15.77 31.98
N GLY A 283 -5.17 -15.06 32.71
CA GLY A 283 -3.83 -15.51 33.10
C GLY A 283 -2.78 -15.38 31.99
N LEU A 284 -3.07 -14.60 30.95
CA LEU A 284 -2.10 -14.26 29.89
C LEU A 284 -1.26 -13.03 30.31
N PRO A 285 0.00 -12.91 29.85
CA PRO A 285 0.84 -11.74 30.11
C PRO A 285 0.27 -10.45 29.49
N GLY A 286 0.42 -9.32 30.18
CA GLY A 286 -0.02 -7.99 29.74
C GLY A 286 -1.19 -7.42 30.56
N LEU A 287 -1.50 -6.14 30.35
CA LEU A 287 -2.53 -5.41 31.13
C LEU A 287 -3.93 -5.51 30.53
N MET A 288 -4.06 -5.71 29.21
CA MET A 288 -5.36 -5.84 28.55
C MET A 288 -6.12 -7.08 29.01
N ASP A 289 -7.40 -6.90 29.36
CA ASP A 289 -8.33 -7.99 29.66
C ASP A 289 -8.79 -8.74 28.41
N ALA A 290 -9.52 -9.84 28.60
CA ALA A 290 -10.04 -10.66 27.49
C ALA A 290 -10.90 -9.87 26.49
N ALA A 291 -11.77 -8.99 27.00
CA ALA A 291 -12.72 -8.26 26.18
C ALA A 291 -12.04 -7.14 25.36
N GLU A 292 -11.03 -6.49 25.94
CA GLU A 292 -10.19 -5.49 25.28
C GLU A 292 -9.37 -6.13 24.15
N ARG A 293 -8.79 -7.31 24.37
CA ARG A 293 -8.07 -8.06 23.34
C ARG A 293 -8.98 -8.46 22.18
N ASP A 294 -10.17 -8.99 22.47
CA ASP A 294 -11.15 -9.36 21.44
C ASP A 294 -11.65 -8.14 20.65
N ALA A 295 -11.89 -7.02 21.33
CA ALA A 295 -12.31 -5.79 20.69
C ALA A 295 -11.20 -5.22 19.79
N LEU A 296 -9.95 -5.21 20.27
CA LEU A 296 -8.78 -4.77 19.50
C LEU A 296 -8.57 -5.63 18.25
N THR A 297 -8.69 -6.95 18.37
CA THR A 297 -8.65 -7.88 17.23
C THR A 297 -9.65 -7.49 16.14
N LYS A 298 -10.90 -7.23 16.52
CA LYS A 298 -11.96 -6.83 15.58
C LYS A 298 -11.71 -5.45 14.97
N TYR A 299 -11.19 -4.52 15.77
CA TYR A 299 -10.82 -3.19 15.27
C TYR A 299 -9.73 -3.28 14.20
N LEU A 300 -8.64 -4.01 14.47
CA LEU A 300 -7.52 -4.16 13.53
C LEU A 300 -7.94 -4.74 12.17
N LEU A 301 -8.89 -5.68 12.16
CA LEU A 301 -9.47 -6.23 10.93
C LEU A 301 -10.48 -5.32 10.23
N ALA A 302 -10.89 -4.22 10.87
CA ALA A 302 -11.84 -3.25 10.34
C ALA A 302 -11.17 -1.97 9.84
N VAL A 303 -9.85 -1.80 10.01
CA VAL A 303 -9.12 -0.62 9.53
C VAL A 303 -8.85 -0.76 8.01
N PRO A 304 -9.46 0.04 7.12
CA PRO A 304 -9.22 -0.06 5.70
C PRO A 304 -7.97 0.73 5.27
N TYR A 305 -7.52 0.54 4.04
CA TYR A 305 -6.67 1.50 3.36
C TYR A 305 -7.49 2.74 2.95
N PRO A 306 -6.88 3.94 2.90
CA PRO A 306 -7.53 5.10 2.30
C PRO A 306 -7.76 4.87 0.80
N PRO A 307 -8.59 5.70 0.15
CA PRO A 307 -8.76 5.66 -1.30
C PRO A 307 -7.42 5.85 -2.01
N ALA A 308 -7.22 5.15 -3.12
CA ALA A 308 -6.00 5.23 -3.91
C ALA A 308 -5.81 6.68 -4.43
N PRO A 309 -4.70 7.36 -4.10
CA PRO A 309 -4.55 8.80 -4.31
C PRO A 309 -4.48 9.19 -5.79
N GLY A 310 -3.97 8.30 -6.64
CA GLY A 310 -3.88 8.49 -8.09
C GLY A 310 -5.12 8.03 -8.86
N ARG A 311 -6.08 7.35 -8.22
CA ARG A 311 -7.26 6.81 -8.91
C ARG A 311 -8.09 7.95 -9.48
N SER A 312 -8.36 7.87 -10.78
CA SER A 312 -9.26 8.78 -11.49
C SER A 312 -10.66 8.74 -10.90
N PHE A 313 -11.44 9.80 -11.07
CA PHE A 313 -12.81 9.86 -10.55
C PHE A 313 -13.77 8.91 -11.28
N ASP A 314 -13.43 8.50 -12.50
CA ASP A 314 -14.16 7.51 -13.32
C ASP A 314 -13.69 6.07 -13.12
N ASP A 315 -12.88 5.84 -12.08
CA ASP A 315 -12.39 4.53 -11.65
C ASP A 315 -11.53 3.77 -12.67
N ARG A 316 -11.11 4.44 -13.76
CA ARG A 316 -10.20 3.88 -14.76
C ARG A 316 -8.75 4.09 -14.34
N ILE A 317 -7.92 3.08 -14.50
CA ILE A 317 -6.46 3.25 -14.40
C ILE A 317 -5.90 3.80 -15.71
N THR A 318 -4.79 4.54 -15.62
CA THR A 318 -4.09 5.06 -16.81
C THR A 318 -3.36 3.95 -17.57
N GLU A 319 -2.91 4.23 -18.79
CA GLU A 319 -2.08 3.31 -19.59
C GLU A 319 -0.76 3.02 -18.86
N GLU A 320 -0.13 4.03 -18.28
CA GLU A 320 1.10 3.88 -17.48
C GLU A 320 0.91 2.97 -16.27
N ALA A 321 -0.22 3.09 -15.55
CA ALA A 321 -0.51 2.18 -14.43
C ALA A 321 -0.76 0.75 -14.92
N ALA A 322 -1.44 0.58 -16.06
CA ALA A 322 -1.64 -0.73 -16.67
C ALA A 322 -0.32 -1.39 -17.11
N ASP A 323 0.60 -0.61 -17.69
CA ASP A 323 1.96 -1.04 -18.01
C ASP A 323 2.74 -1.39 -16.74
N GLY A 324 2.57 -0.63 -15.66
CA GLY A 324 3.14 -0.91 -14.34
C GLY A 324 2.68 -2.25 -13.75
N PHE A 325 1.38 -2.58 -13.85
CA PHE A 325 0.88 -3.90 -13.45
C PHE A 325 1.54 -5.03 -14.25
N PHE A 326 1.75 -4.81 -15.55
CA PHE A 326 2.40 -5.79 -16.41
C PHE A 326 3.88 -5.95 -16.08
N GLU A 327 4.61 -4.84 -15.98
CA GLU A 327 6.02 -4.80 -15.61
C GLU A 327 6.24 -5.50 -14.28
N PHE A 328 5.52 -5.08 -13.24
CA PHE A 328 5.60 -5.64 -11.90
C PHE A 328 5.43 -7.16 -11.86
N SER A 329 4.58 -7.69 -12.73
CA SER A 329 4.22 -9.11 -12.74
C SER A 329 5.13 -9.96 -13.62
N PHE A 330 5.56 -9.44 -14.77
CA PHE A 330 6.14 -10.23 -15.86
C PHE A 330 7.53 -9.78 -16.32
N ILE A 331 7.98 -8.59 -15.94
CA ILE A 331 9.30 -8.05 -16.28
C ILE A 331 10.20 -8.14 -15.04
N ASN A 332 11.47 -8.51 -15.25
CA ASN A 332 12.46 -8.63 -14.18
C ASN A 332 13.44 -7.46 -14.28
N ASP A 333 13.25 -6.46 -13.43
CA ASP A 333 14.11 -5.27 -13.34
C ASP A 333 15.13 -5.37 -12.19
N THR A 334 15.21 -6.54 -11.53
CA THR A 334 16.14 -6.78 -10.41
C THR A 334 17.45 -7.45 -10.88
N GLY A 335 18.12 -6.80 -11.83
CA GLY A 335 19.49 -7.11 -12.25
C GLY A 335 19.66 -8.35 -13.15
N ARG A 336 20.90 -8.55 -13.60
CA ARG A 336 21.28 -9.41 -14.74
C ARG A 336 21.12 -10.93 -14.57
N THR A 337 20.56 -11.42 -13.46
CA THR A 337 20.56 -12.88 -13.18
C THR A 337 19.45 -13.58 -13.94
N THR A 338 19.82 -14.53 -14.80
CA THR A 338 18.84 -15.34 -15.55
C THR A 338 17.93 -16.10 -14.57
N GLY A 339 16.62 -15.79 -14.61
CA GLY A 339 15.63 -16.40 -13.73
C GLY A 339 15.46 -15.72 -12.36
N ALA A 340 15.90 -14.47 -12.20
CA ALA A 340 15.51 -13.63 -11.07
C ALA A 340 13.99 -13.41 -11.05
N GLN A 341 13.44 -13.20 -9.85
CA GLN A 341 12.00 -13.08 -9.64
C GLN A 341 11.54 -11.66 -9.95
N THR A 342 10.37 -11.54 -10.57
CA THR A 342 9.67 -10.26 -10.74
C THR A 342 9.18 -9.75 -9.38
N CYS A 343 8.87 -8.46 -9.27
CA CYS A 343 8.31 -7.90 -8.04
C CYS A 343 7.07 -8.67 -7.59
N GLY A 344 6.17 -9.00 -8.53
CA GLY A 344 4.94 -9.76 -8.32
C GLY A 344 5.14 -11.24 -7.94
N GLY A 345 6.35 -11.79 -8.13
CA GLY A 345 6.68 -13.13 -7.64
C GLY A 345 6.73 -13.21 -6.10
N CYS A 346 7.22 -12.13 -5.48
CA CYS A 346 7.23 -11.94 -4.03
C CYS A 346 5.98 -11.18 -3.54
N HIS A 347 5.54 -10.14 -4.25
CA HIS A 347 4.41 -9.30 -3.83
C HIS A 347 3.13 -9.71 -4.54
N LYS A 348 2.48 -10.78 -4.07
CA LYS A 348 1.34 -11.35 -4.78
C LYS A 348 0.06 -10.53 -4.64
N MET A 349 -0.57 -10.29 -5.78
CA MET A 349 -1.97 -9.87 -5.84
C MET A 349 -2.86 -10.92 -5.15
N PRO A 350 -3.92 -10.51 -4.42
CA PRO A 350 -4.54 -9.18 -4.50
C PRO A 350 -4.01 -8.16 -3.48
N PHE A 351 -3.33 -8.58 -2.41
CA PHE A 351 -2.91 -7.69 -1.31
C PHE A 351 -1.43 -7.31 -1.32
N LEU A 352 -0.70 -7.72 -2.37
CA LEU A 352 0.74 -7.56 -2.53
C LEU A 352 1.53 -8.14 -1.36
N VAL A 353 1.12 -9.33 -0.91
CA VAL A 353 1.63 -10.02 0.28
C VAL A 353 1.96 -11.46 -0.07
N SER A 354 3.00 -12.01 0.55
CA SER A 354 3.29 -13.45 0.54
C SER A 354 4.14 -13.84 1.75
N THR A 355 4.17 -15.13 2.03
CA THR A 355 4.92 -15.70 3.14
C THR A 355 5.89 -16.80 2.70
N ASN A 356 6.71 -17.29 3.63
CA ASN A 356 7.65 -18.40 3.46
C ASN A 356 8.78 -18.12 2.46
N THR A 357 9.36 -16.91 2.46
CA THR A 357 10.46 -16.58 1.52
C THR A 357 11.66 -17.52 1.69
N PRO A 358 12.04 -18.29 0.65
CA PRO A 358 13.13 -19.25 0.73
C PRO A 358 14.45 -18.64 1.20
N GLY A 359 15.06 -19.26 2.21
CA GLY A 359 16.39 -18.90 2.72
C GLY A 359 16.44 -17.70 3.67
N SER A 360 15.33 -16.96 3.82
CA SER A 360 15.24 -15.85 4.80
C SER A 360 14.12 -16.03 5.81
N GLY A 361 13.06 -16.79 5.49
CA GLY A 361 11.88 -16.93 6.36
C GLY A 361 11.13 -15.62 6.58
N MET A 362 11.55 -14.53 5.92
CA MET A 362 10.89 -13.24 5.99
C MET A 362 9.67 -13.25 5.09
N ASP A 363 8.64 -12.53 5.45
CA ASP A 363 7.47 -12.32 4.61
C ASP A 363 7.65 -11.09 3.73
N ALA A 364 6.99 -11.11 2.58
CA ALA A 364 6.71 -9.90 1.83
C ALA A 364 5.39 -9.35 2.38
N PRO A 365 5.39 -8.39 3.34
CA PRO A 365 4.16 -7.87 3.89
C PRO A 365 3.39 -7.10 2.83
N THR A 366 2.13 -6.77 3.12
CA THR A 366 1.30 -5.99 2.20
C THR A 366 1.98 -4.69 1.77
N TRP A 367 2.15 -4.58 0.45
CA TRP A 367 2.62 -3.38 -0.24
C TRP A 367 1.48 -2.43 -0.66
N ARG A 368 0.23 -2.73 -0.29
CA ARG A 368 -0.84 -1.73 -0.39
C ARG A 368 -0.52 -0.54 0.52
N GLY A 369 -0.83 0.67 0.05
CA GLY A 369 -0.50 1.90 0.79
C GLY A 369 0.99 2.21 0.92
N ALA A 370 1.86 1.52 0.19
CA ALA A 370 3.30 1.75 0.27
C ALA A 370 3.73 3.12 -0.34
N TYR A 371 2.83 3.81 -1.04
CA TYR A 371 3.01 5.21 -1.46
C TYR A 371 3.07 6.22 -0.30
N GLU A 372 2.69 5.83 0.93
CA GLU A 372 2.79 6.64 2.16
C GLU A 372 4.04 6.28 3.00
N ARG A 373 4.98 5.50 2.44
CA ARG A 373 6.16 4.99 3.15
C ARG A 373 7.43 5.37 2.40
N TRP A 374 8.40 5.93 3.11
CA TRP A 374 9.76 6.17 2.61
C TRP A 374 10.74 5.08 3.04
N MET A 375 10.33 4.12 3.88
CA MET A 375 11.11 2.92 4.19
C MET A 375 10.29 1.65 3.93
N LEU A 376 10.75 0.83 2.99
CA LEU A 376 10.01 -0.33 2.45
C LEU A 376 10.66 -1.69 2.74
N LEU A 377 11.77 -1.71 3.48
CA LEU A 377 12.58 -2.91 3.69
C LEU A 377 12.63 -3.32 5.17
N PRO A 378 12.67 -4.63 5.48
CA PRO A 378 12.70 -5.13 6.86
C PRO A 378 14.00 -4.87 7.64
N GLN A 379 14.97 -4.11 7.09
CA GLN A 379 16.31 -3.85 7.65
C GLN A 379 17.11 -5.14 7.94
N GLY A 380 18.02 -5.49 7.03
CA GLY A 380 18.88 -6.68 7.15
C GLY A 380 20.39 -6.46 7.11
N ARG A 381 20.93 -5.38 6.50
CA ARG A 381 22.41 -5.24 6.34
C ARG A 381 23.03 -3.84 6.28
N LEU A 382 22.26 -2.76 6.13
CA LEU A 382 22.78 -1.39 6.06
C LEU A 382 21.92 -0.48 6.94
N ASN A 383 22.55 0.24 7.88
CA ASN A 383 21.89 1.29 8.65
C ASN A 383 21.24 2.27 7.66
N ILE A 384 19.95 2.55 7.82
CA ILE A 384 19.21 3.45 6.91
C ILE A 384 19.91 4.81 6.80
N HIS A 385 20.47 5.30 7.91
CA HIS A 385 21.22 6.54 7.94
C HIS A 385 22.47 6.45 7.05
N ASP A 386 23.18 5.33 7.07
CA ASP A 386 24.35 5.12 6.23
C ASP A 386 23.93 5.00 4.75
N LEU A 387 22.81 4.33 4.46
CA LEU A 387 22.28 4.24 3.09
C LEU A 387 21.96 5.63 2.53
N LEU A 388 21.26 6.46 3.29
CA LEU A 388 20.87 7.81 2.89
C LEU A 388 22.08 8.70 2.65
N GLU A 389 23.12 8.61 3.48
CA GLU A 389 24.40 9.28 3.23
C GLU A 389 25.12 8.74 1.98
N ILE A 390 25.06 7.43 1.74
CA ILE A 390 25.68 6.79 0.57
C ILE A 390 25.02 7.26 -0.73
N VAL A 391 23.70 7.44 -0.74
CA VAL A 391 22.93 7.82 -1.92
C VAL A 391 22.72 9.33 -2.08
N ASP A 392 23.27 10.15 -1.18
CA ASP A 392 23.15 11.62 -1.18
C ASP A 392 21.68 12.10 -1.26
N MET A 393 20.78 11.38 -0.57
CA MET A 393 19.35 11.66 -0.62
C MET A 393 19.00 12.83 0.30
N ASP A 394 18.14 13.73 -0.20
CA ASP A 394 17.72 14.92 0.53
C ASP A 394 16.90 14.58 1.79
N ASP A 395 16.93 15.47 2.79
CA ASP A 395 16.19 15.31 4.05
C ASP A 395 14.68 15.56 3.91
N THR A 396 14.22 15.79 2.69
CA THR A 396 12.81 15.95 2.31
C THR A 396 12.11 14.63 1.99
N PHE A 397 12.86 13.53 1.79
CA PHE A 397 12.34 12.17 1.59
C PHE A 397 11.16 12.03 0.60
N PRO A 398 11.28 12.49 -0.66
CA PRO A 398 10.23 12.25 -1.65
C PRO A 398 10.03 10.75 -1.86
N GLU A 399 8.83 10.23 -1.58
CA GLU A 399 8.55 8.80 -1.57
C GLU A 399 8.91 8.16 -2.91
N ARG A 400 8.54 8.79 -4.03
CA ARG A 400 8.86 8.31 -5.38
C ARG A 400 10.36 8.04 -5.59
N ASP A 401 11.25 8.88 -5.08
CA ASP A 401 12.69 8.69 -5.28
C ASP A 401 13.20 7.46 -4.52
N MET A 402 12.61 7.15 -3.36
CA MET A 402 12.89 5.89 -2.65
C MET A 402 12.41 4.68 -3.44
N TRP A 403 11.27 4.79 -4.12
CA TRP A 403 10.75 3.73 -4.98
C TRP A 403 11.65 3.48 -6.18
N THR A 404 12.11 4.55 -6.84
CA THR A 404 13.11 4.45 -7.90
C THR A 404 14.42 3.83 -7.40
N LEU A 405 14.88 4.20 -6.20
CA LEU A 405 16.05 3.58 -5.56
C LEU A 405 15.81 2.08 -5.26
N GLY A 406 14.58 1.71 -4.92
CA GLY A 406 14.15 0.33 -4.69
C GLY A 406 14.01 -0.52 -5.96
N GLY A 407 14.24 0.07 -7.14
CA GLY A 407 14.17 -0.60 -8.44
C GLY A 407 12.79 -0.57 -9.09
N ALA A 408 11.87 0.30 -8.65
CA ALA A 408 10.59 0.51 -9.32
C ALA A 408 10.70 1.55 -10.45
N SER A 409 10.07 1.28 -11.58
CA SER A 409 9.88 2.25 -12.66
C SER A 409 8.81 3.30 -12.33
N ASP A 410 8.70 4.31 -13.20
CA ASP A 410 7.60 5.28 -13.15
C ASP A 410 6.23 4.61 -13.37
N ASP A 411 6.16 3.56 -14.19
CA ASP A 411 4.93 2.83 -14.49
C ASP A 411 4.48 2.00 -13.27
N ILE A 412 5.42 1.31 -12.60
CA ILE A 412 5.15 0.63 -11.32
C ILE A 412 4.70 1.63 -10.25
N TRP A 413 5.26 2.84 -10.23
CA TRP A 413 4.81 3.88 -9.31
C TRP A 413 3.36 4.29 -9.58
N GLU A 414 2.96 4.48 -10.84
CA GLU A 414 1.57 4.75 -11.20
C GLU A 414 0.64 3.59 -10.84
N MET A 415 1.07 2.33 -11.01
CA MET A 415 0.34 1.16 -10.50
C MET A 415 0.05 1.30 -9.00
N VAL A 416 1.06 1.63 -8.20
CA VAL A 416 0.92 1.72 -6.72
C VAL A 416 -0.01 2.85 -6.31
N LEU A 417 -0.01 3.97 -7.03
CA LEU A 417 -0.89 5.12 -6.77
C LEU A 417 -2.34 4.88 -7.17
N GLN A 418 -2.59 4.02 -8.16
CA GLN A 418 -3.90 3.84 -8.79
C GLN A 418 -4.56 2.49 -8.48
N GLN A 419 -3.84 1.50 -7.95
CA GLN A 419 -4.41 0.19 -7.61
C GLN A 419 -5.56 0.32 -6.60
N SER A 420 -6.62 -0.45 -6.82
CA SER A 420 -7.83 -0.41 -6.00
C SER A 420 -7.56 -0.81 -4.55
N THR A 421 -7.90 0.08 -3.62
CA THR A 421 -8.00 -0.18 -2.18
C THR A 421 -9.43 -0.54 -1.75
N GLY A 422 -10.33 -0.75 -2.72
CA GLY A 422 -11.72 -1.12 -2.53
C GLY A 422 -12.72 0.03 -2.54
N HIS A 423 -12.24 1.26 -2.61
CA HIS A 423 -13.08 2.44 -2.83
C HIS A 423 -13.22 2.72 -4.32
N SER A 424 -14.41 3.18 -4.73
CA SER A 424 -14.60 3.77 -6.05
C SER A 424 -13.74 5.03 -6.21
N GLY A 425 -13.20 5.26 -7.40
CA GLY A 425 -12.54 6.53 -7.76
C GLY A 425 -13.38 7.79 -7.52
N SER A 426 -14.70 7.66 -7.51
CA SER A 426 -15.65 8.74 -7.19
C SER A 426 -15.78 9.05 -5.70
N PHE A 427 -15.36 8.15 -4.80
CA PHE A 427 -15.50 8.37 -3.37
C PHE A 427 -14.72 9.61 -2.91
N ALA A 428 -15.34 10.39 -2.01
CA ALA A 428 -14.83 11.66 -1.49
C ALA A 428 -14.60 12.76 -2.53
N ARG A 429 -15.02 12.55 -3.80
CA ARG A 429 -15.04 13.62 -4.80
C ARG A 429 -16.22 14.55 -4.56
N GLN A 430 -15.99 15.83 -4.84
CA GLN A 430 -16.95 16.89 -4.61
C GLN A 430 -16.98 17.86 -5.79
N THR A 431 -18.15 18.39 -6.08
CA THR A 431 -18.30 19.56 -6.96
C THR A 431 -19.25 20.55 -6.30
N THR A 432 -19.07 21.85 -6.57
CA THR A 432 -19.98 22.88 -6.08
C THR A 432 -20.63 23.55 -7.26
N LEU A 433 -21.96 23.67 -7.25
CA LEU A 433 -22.75 24.44 -8.19
C LEU A 433 -22.97 25.84 -7.63
N ASN A 434 -22.48 26.85 -8.36
CA ASN A 434 -22.79 28.27 -8.18
C ASN A 434 -22.74 28.97 -9.55
N ASP A 435 -22.81 30.30 -9.58
CA ASP A 435 -22.82 31.08 -10.82
C ASP A 435 -21.51 30.96 -11.64
N ASP A 436 -20.39 30.69 -10.97
CA ASP A 436 -19.08 30.50 -11.61
C ASP A 436 -18.90 29.10 -12.19
N THR A 437 -19.41 28.06 -11.53
CA THR A 437 -19.11 26.65 -11.85
C THR A 437 -20.22 25.91 -12.58
N ALA A 438 -21.46 26.40 -12.55
CA ALA A 438 -22.62 25.66 -13.07
C ALA A 438 -22.55 25.31 -14.57
N ASN A 439 -21.71 26.00 -15.34
CA ASN A 439 -21.51 25.74 -16.78
C ASN A 439 -20.04 25.35 -17.10
N ASP A 440 -19.25 24.99 -16.10
CA ASP A 440 -17.88 24.53 -16.28
C ASP A 440 -17.86 23.07 -16.76
N SER A 441 -16.98 22.74 -17.71
CA SER A 441 -16.92 21.38 -18.28
C SER A 441 -16.49 20.33 -17.26
N LEU A 442 -15.57 20.66 -16.36
CA LEU A 442 -15.14 19.71 -15.31
C LEU A 442 -16.28 19.44 -14.33
N THR A 443 -17.13 20.43 -14.07
CA THR A 443 -18.33 20.23 -13.24
C THR A 443 -19.31 19.28 -13.93
N ASP A 444 -19.50 19.41 -15.23
CA ASP A 444 -20.35 18.51 -16.02
C ASP A 444 -19.80 17.07 -16.02
N ASP A 445 -18.50 16.90 -16.29
CA ASP A 445 -17.82 15.60 -16.28
C ASP A 445 -17.88 14.93 -14.90
N LEU A 446 -17.68 15.69 -13.83
CA LEU A 446 -17.80 15.17 -12.46
C LEU A 446 -19.24 14.76 -12.15
N LEU A 447 -20.24 15.56 -12.51
CA LEU A 447 -21.63 15.22 -12.24
C LEU A 447 -22.05 13.95 -12.98
N ASP A 448 -21.66 13.80 -14.25
CA ASP A 448 -21.92 12.57 -15.03
C ASP A 448 -21.42 11.35 -14.27
N GLN A 449 -20.14 11.38 -13.87
CA GLN A 449 -19.52 10.24 -13.20
C GLN A 449 -20.07 10.00 -11.78
N LEU A 450 -20.35 11.06 -11.03
CA LEU A 450 -20.87 10.94 -9.66
C LEU A 450 -22.30 10.38 -9.66
N GLU A 451 -23.15 10.84 -10.59
CA GLU A 451 -24.52 10.35 -10.75
C GLU A 451 -24.53 8.88 -11.23
N GLU A 452 -23.62 8.50 -12.12
CA GLU A 452 -23.43 7.11 -12.57
C GLU A 452 -22.99 6.21 -11.41
N SER A 453 -21.91 6.58 -10.72
CA SER A 453 -21.36 5.83 -9.58
C SER A 453 -22.40 5.66 -8.46
N ALA A 454 -23.22 6.68 -8.21
CA ALA A 454 -24.31 6.58 -7.24
C ALA A 454 -25.42 5.64 -7.70
N SER A 455 -25.74 5.64 -8.99
CA SER A 455 -26.74 4.74 -9.57
C SER A 455 -26.30 3.27 -9.55
N ASP A 456 -24.99 3.03 -9.60
CA ASP A 456 -24.37 1.72 -9.41
C ASP A 456 -24.18 1.32 -7.93
N GLY A 457 -24.52 2.21 -6.98
CA GLY A 457 -24.35 1.97 -5.54
C GLY A 457 -22.89 2.03 -5.08
N ALA A 458 -21.97 2.53 -5.90
CA ALA A 458 -20.56 2.68 -5.54
C ALA A 458 -20.32 3.79 -4.51
N VAL A 459 -21.21 4.79 -4.48
CA VAL A 459 -21.17 5.93 -3.55
C VAL A 459 -22.59 6.35 -3.17
N LEU A 460 -22.74 7.01 -2.02
CA LEU A 460 -23.95 7.74 -1.67
C LEU A 460 -23.78 9.21 -2.07
N LEU A 461 -24.49 9.68 -3.09
CA LEU A 461 -24.37 11.05 -3.57
C LEU A 461 -25.36 11.97 -2.85
N GLN A 462 -24.83 12.86 -2.01
CA GLN A 462 -25.60 13.83 -1.24
C GLN A 462 -25.15 15.25 -1.56
N ALA A 463 -26.05 16.21 -1.43
CA ALA A 463 -25.75 17.61 -1.63
C ALA A 463 -26.21 18.45 -0.45
N GLU A 464 -25.40 19.44 -0.07
CA GLU A 464 -25.70 20.40 0.98
C GLU A 464 -25.41 21.82 0.51
N GLY A 465 -26.30 22.76 0.83
CA GLY A 465 -26.16 24.11 0.34
C GLY A 465 -27.26 25.06 0.78
N VAL A 466 -27.42 26.14 0.04
CA VAL A 466 -28.44 27.15 0.27
C VAL A 466 -29.09 27.64 -1.02
N GLU A 467 -30.40 27.83 -0.98
CA GLU A 467 -31.16 28.62 -1.95
C GLU A 467 -31.14 30.09 -1.52
N ILE A 468 -30.93 30.99 -2.48
CA ILE A 468 -30.75 32.42 -2.27
C ILE A 468 -31.86 33.18 -2.99
N ASP A 469 -32.72 33.80 -2.19
CA ASP A 469 -33.72 34.76 -2.65
C ASP A 469 -33.30 36.19 -2.30
N ALA A 470 -33.99 37.19 -2.86
CA ALA A 470 -33.69 38.61 -2.62
C ALA A 470 -33.67 39.03 -1.14
N ASP A 471 -34.45 38.35 -0.28
CA ASP A 471 -34.64 38.70 1.13
C ASP A 471 -34.35 37.53 2.11
N SER A 472 -33.99 36.33 1.61
CA SER A 472 -33.81 35.14 2.45
C SER A 472 -32.78 34.16 1.88
N VAL A 473 -32.16 33.41 2.80
CA VAL A 473 -31.31 32.25 2.49
C VAL A 473 -31.91 31.05 3.19
N THR A 474 -32.26 30.02 2.43
CA THR A 474 -32.88 28.79 2.93
C THR A 474 -31.94 27.61 2.71
N GLU A 475 -31.79 26.77 3.74
CA GLU A 475 -31.01 25.53 3.64
C GLU A 475 -31.66 24.58 2.63
N ILE A 476 -30.81 23.91 1.84
CA ILE A 476 -31.19 22.82 0.95
C ILE A 476 -30.26 21.63 1.21
N ALA A 477 -30.83 20.43 1.32
CA ALA A 477 -30.10 19.19 1.52
C ALA A 477 -30.74 18.10 0.63
N LEU A 478 -29.99 17.61 -0.35
CA LEU A 478 -30.48 16.68 -1.37
C LEU A 478 -29.75 15.33 -1.30
N GLU A 479 -30.36 14.32 -1.89
CA GLU A 479 -29.79 13.00 -2.13
C GLU A 479 -30.15 12.54 -3.54
N TRP A 480 -29.19 11.95 -4.27
CA TRP A 480 -29.45 11.36 -5.57
C TRP A 480 -30.21 10.05 -5.40
N THR A 481 -31.37 9.93 -6.05
CA THR A 481 -32.19 8.73 -6.02
C THR A 481 -32.92 8.59 -7.36
N ASN A 482 -32.79 7.43 -8.00
CA ASN A 482 -33.53 7.05 -9.21
C ASN A 482 -33.48 8.10 -10.36
N GLY A 483 -32.34 8.76 -10.58
CA GLY A 483 -32.17 9.74 -11.67
C GLY A 483 -32.56 11.19 -11.31
N THR A 484 -32.85 11.47 -10.05
CA THR A 484 -33.23 12.82 -9.57
C THR A 484 -32.61 13.14 -8.22
N TYR A 485 -32.51 14.43 -7.88
CA TYR A 485 -32.11 14.89 -6.55
C TYR A 485 -33.35 15.10 -5.67
N GLU A 486 -33.56 14.24 -4.69
CA GLU A 486 -34.65 14.31 -3.72
C GLU A 486 -34.23 15.07 -2.46
N SER A 487 -35.09 15.96 -1.96
CA SER A 487 -34.83 16.69 -0.72
C SER A 487 -34.90 15.79 0.51
N ARG A 488 -33.90 15.90 1.40
CA ARG A 488 -33.86 15.21 2.70
C ARG A 488 -34.60 15.97 3.81
N ILE A 489 -35.01 17.21 3.55
CA ILE A 489 -35.64 18.11 4.54
C ILE A 489 -37.04 18.60 4.12
N SER A 490 -37.43 18.36 2.87
CA SER A 490 -38.75 18.68 2.31
C SER A 490 -39.23 17.55 1.39
N ALA A 491 -40.35 17.74 0.69
CA ALA A 491 -40.87 16.77 -0.28
C ALA A 491 -40.52 17.15 -1.74
N ASP A 492 -39.59 18.09 -1.91
CA ASP A 492 -39.21 18.63 -3.21
C ASP A 492 -38.22 17.69 -3.92
N THR A 493 -38.22 17.74 -5.25
CA THR A 493 -37.34 16.97 -6.12
C THR A 493 -36.87 17.87 -7.24
N TYR A 494 -35.60 17.73 -7.62
CA TYR A 494 -34.93 18.58 -8.59
C TYR A 494 -34.25 17.72 -9.65
N SER A 495 -34.33 18.15 -10.91
CA SER A 495 -33.43 17.64 -11.95
C SER A 495 -32.08 18.35 -11.89
N ARG A 496 -31.03 17.70 -12.40
CA ARG A 496 -29.72 18.34 -12.60
C ARG A 496 -29.82 19.67 -13.37
N SER A 497 -30.62 19.70 -14.43
CA SER A 497 -30.82 20.91 -15.23
C SER A 497 -31.50 22.05 -14.47
N GLU A 498 -32.40 21.75 -13.52
CA GLU A 498 -33.01 22.74 -12.64
C GLU A 498 -31.97 23.32 -11.68
N LEU A 499 -31.17 22.45 -11.03
CA LEU A 499 -30.09 22.87 -10.12
C LEU A 499 -29.05 23.74 -10.84
N ILE A 500 -28.60 23.34 -12.03
CA ILE A 500 -27.67 24.13 -12.86
C ILE A 500 -28.27 25.49 -13.23
N SER A 501 -29.56 25.54 -13.56
CA SER A 501 -30.23 26.79 -13.90
C SER A 501 -30.33 27.74 -12.70
N MET A 502 -30.66 27.23 -11.51
CA MET A 502 -30.72 28.01 -10.28
C MET A 502 -29.33 28.54 -9.89
N ALA A 503 -28.32 27.68 -9.94
CA ALA A 503 -26.93 28.06 -9.66
C ALA A 503 -26.42 29.12 -10.62
N SER A 504 -26.66 28.95 -11.93
CA SER A 504 -26.30 29.93 -12.97
C SER A 504 -26.99 31.29 -12.79
N ALA A 505 -28.14 31.33 -12.12
CA ALA A 505 -28.86 32.56 -11.81
C ALA A 505 -28.38 33.25 -10.52
N GLY A 506 -27.44 32.63 -9.78
CA GLY A 506 -27.02 33.09 -8.45
C GLY A 506 -28.07 32.82 -7.36
N GLU A 507 -29.04 31.93 -7.63
CA GLU A 507 -30.15 31.58 -6.74
C GLU A 507 -29.84 30.31 -5.92
N LEU A 508 -28.71 29.66 -6.16
CA LEU A 508 -28.30 28.42 -5.48
C LEU A 508 -26.78 28.37 -5.33
N ILE A 509 -26.33 27.97 -4.14
CA ILE A 509 -24.98 27.45 -3.89
C ILE A 509 -25.14 26.06 -3.31
N LEU A 510 -24.68 25.03 -4.02
CA LEU A 510 -24.89 23.64 -3.63
C LEU A 510 -23.60 22.83 -3.81
N THR A 511 -23.06 22.26 -2.73
CA THR A 511 -21.94 21.34 -2.80
C THR A 511 -22.46 19.90 -2.83
N ILE A 512 -22.12 19.17 -3.88
CA ILE A 512 -22.48 17.78 -4.11
C ILE A 512 -21.26 16.92 -3.75
N THR A 513 -21.46 15.92 -2.90
CA THR A 513 -20.42 15.08 -2.31
C THR A 513 -20.76 13.61 -2.49
N ALA A 514 -19.82 12.86 -3.06
CA ALA A 514 -19.87 11.40 -3.09
C ALA A 514 -19.36 10.83 -1.76
N ARG A 515 -20.30 10.42 -0.90
CA ARG A 515 -20.04 9.81 0.40
C ARG A 515 -19.86 8.30 0.26
N ALA A 516 -19.39 7.68 1.33
CA ALA A 516 -19.22 6.24 1.38
C ALA A 516 -20.57 5.53 1.14
N PRO A 517 -20.58 4.38 0.46
CA PRO A 517 -21.80 3.61 0.25
C PRO A 517 -22.25 2.93 1.55
N ALA A 518 -23.42 2.28 1.53
CA ALA A 518 -24.06 1.78 2.75
C ALA A 518 -23.29 0.62 3.42
N ASN A 519 -22.74 -0.29 2.61
CA ASN A 519 -22.15 -1.55 3.07
C ASN A 519 -20.61 -1.46 3.06
N ILE A 520 -20.07 -0.68 4.01
CA ILE A 520 -18.62 -0.51 4.23
C ILE A 520 -18.18 -0.74 5.68
N GLN A 521 -19.10 -1.21 6.52
CA GLN A 521 -18.84 -1.46 7.93
C GLN A 521 -18.05 -2.77 8.12
N SER A 522 -17.64 -3.08 9.35
CA SER A 522 -16.79 -4.24 9.66
C SER A 522 -17.37 -5.60 9.24
N ASP A 523 -18.68 -5.70 9.02
CA ASP A 523 -19.37 -6.90 8.53
C ASP A 523 -19.42 -6.99 6.99
N SER A 524 -19.06 -5.92 6.28
CA SER A 524 -19.07 -5.77 4.83
C SER A 524 -17.62 -5.66 4.32
N SER A 525 -16.90 -6.78 4.35
CA SER A 525 -15.48 -6.82 3.99
C SER A 525 -15.25 -6.51 2.50
N GLN A 526 -14.09 -5.94 2.18
CA GLN A 526 -13.67 -5.72 0.79
C GLN A 526 -13.63 -7.07 0.05
N PRO A 527 -14.32 -7.23 -1.10
CA PRO A 527 -14.15 -8.42 -1.92
C PRO A 527 -12.71 -8.50 -2.44
N ALA A 528 -12.18 -9.70 -2.62
CA ALA A 528 -10.86 -9.91 -3.20
C ALA A 528 -10.92 -11.01 -4.25
N ILE A 529 -10.25 -10.81 -5.39
CA ILE A 529 -10.22 -11.77 -6.49
C ILE A 529 -8.80 -11.94 -7.03
N TRP A 530 -8.46 -13.18 -7.38
CA TRP A 530 -7.15 -13.50 -7.93
C TRP A 530 -7.23 -14.76 -8.82
N PRO A 531 -6.21 -15.02 -9.67
CA PRO A 531 -6.14 -16.26 -10.46
C PRO A 531 -6.18 -17.50 -9.57
N VAL A 532 -6.53 -18.66 -10.14
CA VAL A 532 -6.61 -19.91 -9.35
C VAL A 532 -5.23 -20.34 -8.86
N ALA A 533 -4.90 -19.95 -7.64
CA ALA A 533 -3.61 -20.18 -7.01
C ALA A 533 -3.70 -19.96 -5.49
N PRO A 534 -2.78 -20.53 -4.69
CA PRO A 534 -2.64 -20.16 -3.29
C PRO A 534 -2.38 -18.65 -3.15
N ILE A 535 -3.13 -18.00 -2.25
CA ILE A 535 -3.05 -16.56 -2.04
C ILE A 535 -1.71 -16.16 -1.37
N HIS A 536 -1.21 -16.98 -0.44
CA HIS A 536 -0.06 -16.64 0.42
C HIS A 536 1.30 -17.05 -0.13
N ALA A 537 1.35 -18.09 -1.00
CA ALA A 537 2.61 -18.71 -1.37
C ALA A 537 3.35 -17.92 -2.45
N GLN A 538 4.62 -17.61 -2.22
CA GLN A 538 5.49 -17.02 -3.24
C GLN A 538 5.57 -17.89 -4.49
N THR A 539 5.58 -17.23 -5.64
CA THR A 539 5.58 -17.90 -6.94
C THR A 539 6.67 -17.31 -7.81
N ARG A 540 7.41 -18.14 -8.54
CA ARG A 540 8.38 -17.64 -9.51
C ARG A 540 7.73 -16.98 -10.74
N THR A 541 6.48 -17.35 -11.02
CA THR A 541 5.68 -16.89 -12.15
C THR A 541 4.34 -16.42 -11.65
N VAL A 542 3.94 -15.21 -12.04
CA VAL A 542 2.62 -14.67 -11.72
C VAL A 542 1.58 -15.37 -12.60
N GLU A 543 0.51 -15.85 -11.98
CA GLU A 543 -0.59 -16.51 -12.68
C GLU A 543 -1.51 -15.46 -13.32
N LEU A 544 -2.16 -15.81 -14.44
CA LEU A 544 -3.13 -14.93 -15.10
C LEU A 544 -4.38 -15.71 -15.52
N ALA A 545 -5.57 -15.18 -15.23
CA ALA A 545 -6.81 -15.80 -15.67
C ALA A 545 -7.11 -15.46 -17.14
N THR A 546 -7.47 -16.47 -17.93
CA THR A 546 -7.80 -16.30 -19.36
C THR A 546 -9.30 -16.50 -19.60
N LEU A 547 -9.90 -15.57 -20.35
CA LEU A 547 -11.31 -15.62 -20.74
C LEU A 547 -11.55 -16.74 -21.76
N SER A 548 -12.37 -17.72 -21.38
CA SER A 548 -12.73 -18.85 -22.24
C SER A 548 -13.64 -18.45 -23.41
N ASP A 549 -13.78 -19.34 -24.40
CA ASP A 549 -14.70 -19.20 -25.55
C ASP A 549 -16.18 -19.02 -25.15
N SER A 550 -16.53 -19.37 -23.91
CA SER A 550 -17.86 -19.14 -23.33
C SER A 550 -17.90 -17.90 -22.42
N PHE A 551 -16.95 -16.98 -22.60
CA PHE A 551 -16.81 -15.73 -21.85
C PHE A 551 -16.83 -15.93 -20.34
N THR A 552 -16.21 -17.03 -19.90
CA THR A 552 -16.18 -17.43 -18.50
C THR A 552 -14.75 -17.42 -17.98
N LEU A 553 -14.57 -16.85 -16.80
CA LEU A 553 -13.36 -16.88 -15.99
C LEU A 553 -13.62 -17.77 -14.76
N ARG A 554 -12.69 -18.69 -14.51
CA ARG A 554 -12.60 -19.45 -13.27
C ARG A 554 -11.48 -18.85 -12.45
N ILE A 555 -11.81 -18.24 -11.31
CA ILE A 555 -10.89 -17.47 -10.47
C ILE A 555 -11.10 -17.84 -9.00
N ASN A 556 -10.19 -17.43 -8.13
CA ASN A 556 -10.43 -17.47 -6.69
C ASN A 556 -10.95 -16.12 -6.19
N GLY A 557 -11.71 -16.14 -5.08
CA GLY A 557 -12.09 -14.94 -4.37
C GLY A 557 -12.71 -15.19 -3.00
N ARG A 558 -12.63 -14.14 -2.18
CA ARG A 558 -13.18 -14.04 -0.82
C ARG A 558 -14.06 -12.81 -0.71
N HIS A 559 -14.98 -12.84 0.26
CA HIS A 559 -15.86 -11.73 0.60
C HIS A 559 -16.72 -11.21 -0.57
N VAL A 560 -17.04 -12.06 -1.55
CA VAL A 560 -17.86 -11.71 -2.70
C VAL A 560 -19.32 -12.00 -2.41
N GLU A 561 -20.18 -10.99 -2.46
CA GLU A 561 -21.58 -11.15 -2.09
C GLU A 561 -22.50 -11.60 -3.23
N ALA A 562 -23.70 -12.06 -2.86
CA ALA A 562 -24.72 -12.39 -3.85
C ALA A 562 -25.20 -11.10 -4.54
N GLY A 563 -25.05 -11.04 -5.87
CA GLY A 563 -25.46 -9.88 -6.67
C GLY A 563 -24.33 -8.90 -6.95
N SER A 564 -23.08 -9.23 -6.64
CA SER A 564 -21.93 -8.39 -7.01
C SER A 564 -21.91 -8.10 -8.51
N ALA A 565 -21.69 -6.84 -8.85
CA ALA A 565 -21.57 -6.37 -10.22
C ALA A 565 -20.16 -6.61 -10.76
N VAL A 566 -20.07 -6.78 -12.08
CA VAL A 566 -18.79 -6.99 -12.78
C VAL A 566 -18.35 -5.68 -13.43
N TYR A 567 -17.10 -5.33 -13.22
CA TYR A 567 -16.45 -4.18 -13.81
C TYR A 567 -15.25 -4.62 -14.65
N MET A 568 -15.08 -3.97 -15.80
CA MET A 568 -13.96 -4.17 -16.71
C MET A 568 -13.34 -2.81 -17.02
N ASN A 569 -12.05 -2.66 -16.72
CA ASN A 569 -11.31 -1.41 -16.95
C ASN A 569 -12.01 -0.18 -16.35
N GLY A 570 -12.50 -0.30 -15.11
CA GLY A 570 -13.21 0.76 -14.39
C GLY A 570 -14.68 0.98 -14.80
N ALA A 571 -15.18 0.29 -15.83
CA ALA A 571 -16.56 0.44 -16.30
C ALA A 571 -17.41 -0.78 -15.98
N ARG A 572 -18.66 -0.57 -15.58
CA ARG A 572 -19.61 -1.66 -15.33
C ARG A 572 -19.93 -2.41 -16.63
N VAL A 573 -19.96 -3.74 -16.56
CA VAL A 573 -20.32 -4.61 -17.69
C VAL A 573 -21.40 -5.61 -17.29
N GLU A 574 -22.21 -6.02 -18.27
CA GLU A 574 -23.21 -7.06 -18.06
C GLU A 574 -22.54 -8.43 -17.90
N GLY A 575 -22.92 -9.13 -16.83
CA GLY A 575 -22.36 -10.42 -16.49
C GLY A 575 -22.95 -10.96 -15.18
N SER A 576 -22.41 -12.10 -14.75
CA SER A 576 -22.83 -12.76 -13.52
C SER A 576 -21.66 -13.35 -12.78
N VAL A 577 -21.78 -13.38 -11.44
CA VAL A 577 -20.84 -14.01 -10.54
C VAL A 577 -21.55 -15.13 -9.80
N SER A 578 -20.92 -16.31 -9.72
CA SER A 578 -21.46 -17.45 -8.99
C SER A 578 -20.35 -18.26 -8.34
N CYS A 579 -20.67 -18.95 -7.25
CA CYS A 579 -19.77 -19.98 -6.72
C CYS A 579 -19.75 -21.19 -7.65
N GLU A 580 -18.56 -21.75 -7.92
CA GLU A 580 -18.46 -23.08 -8.54
C GLU A 580 -19.13 -24.14 -7.63
N SER A 581 -18.92 -24.01 -6.32
CA SER A 581 -19.66 -24.74 -5.29
C SER A 581 -19.69 -23.97 -3.95
N GLY A 582 -20.62 -24.31 -3.07
CA GLY A 582 -20.82 -23.58 -1.81
C GLY A 582 -21.77 -22.39 -1.98
N ALA A 583 -21.56 -21.33 -1.18
CA ALA A 583 -22.39 -20.14 -1.19
C ALA A 583 -21.55 -18.91 -0.85
N PHE A 584 -21.98 -17.74 -1.33
CA PHE A 584 -21.46 -16.45 -0.89
C PHE A 584 -21.61 -16.25 0.63
N PRO A 585 -20.73 -15.47 1.29
CA PRO A 585 -19.69 -14.62 0.69
C PRO A 585 -18.36 -15.33 0.37
N ASN A 586 -18.17 -16.56 0.87
CA ASN A 586 -16.95 -17.35 0.65
C ASN A 586 -17.33 -18.72 0.06
N CYS A 587 -17.09 -18.88 -1.24
CA CYS A 587 -17.37 -20.13 -1.94
C CYS A 587 -16.51 -21.28 -1.38
N THR A 588 -16.94 -22.52 -1.61
CA THR A 588 -16.11 -23.68 -1.29
C THR A 588 -14.85 -23.65 -2.14
N ASP A 589 -13.69 -23.89 -1.51
CA ASP A 589 -12.36 -23.76 -2.11
C ASP A 589 -12.12 -22.39 -2.77
N GLU A 590 -12.84 -21.36 -2.29
CA GLU A 590 -12.77 -19.96 -2.74
C GLU A 590 -12.99 -19.81 -4.26
N THR A 591 -13.61 -20.79 -4.92
CA THR A 591 -13.65 -20.79 -6.38
C THR A 591 -14.91 -20.12 -6.92
N LEU A 592 -14.70 -19.08 -7.72
CA LEU A 592 -15.70 -18.27 -8.38
C LEU A 592 -15.73 -18.52 -9.89
N ILE A 593 -16.93 -18.41 -10.45
CA ILE A 593 -17.20 -18.37 -11.88
C ILE A 593 -17.77 -16.99 -12.21
N VAL A 594 -17.01 -16.22 -12.99
CA VAL A 594 -17.46 -14.96 -13.56
C VAL A 594 -17.77 -15.18 -15.03
N THR A 595 -19.00 -14.90 -15.45
CA THR A 595 -19.43 -15.03 -16.85
C THR A 595 -19.84 -13.66 -17.36
N LEU A 596 -19.20 -13.21 -18.44
CA LEU A 596 -19.56 -11.98 -19.14
C LEU A 596 -20.61 -12.27 -20.21
N ASP A 597 -21.52 -11.33 -20.44
CA ASP A 597 -22.50 -11.46 -21.53
C ASP A 597 -21.85 -11.25 -22.91
N GLU A 598 -20.83 -10.38 -22.97
CA GLU A 598 -20.03 -10.09 -24.15
C GLU A 598 -18.53 -10.04 -23.79
N ALA A 599 -17.68 -10.39 -24.75
CA ALA A 599 -16.24 -10.24 -24.59
C ALA A 599 -15.81 -8.76 -24.62
N PRO A 600 -14.68 -8.40 -23.98
CA PRO A 600 -14.06 -7.08 -24.15
C PRO A 600 -13.85 -6.74 -25.63
N ALA A 601 -14.00 -5.46 -26.00
CA ALA A 601 -14.01 -5.02 -27.40
C ALA A 601 -12.70 -5.35 -28.15
N ASP A 602 -11.59 -5.25 -27.44
CA ASP A 602 -10.25 -5.58 -27.91
C ASP A 602 -9.75 -6.83 -27.20
N GLY A 603 -8.81 -7.56 -27.81
CA GLY A 603 -8.07 -8.60 -27.09
C GLY A 603 -6.95 -8.01 -26.23
N GLY A 604 -6.38 -8.83 -25.36
CA GLY A 604 -5.20 -8.51 -24.56
C GLY A 604 -5.47 -8.52 -23.06
N ILE A 605 -4.73 -7.68 -22.33
CA ILE A 605 -4.88 -7.53 -20.88
C ILE A 605 -6.03 -6.57 -20.58
N HIS A 606 -6.87 -6.98 -19.63
CA HIS A 606 -7.91 -6.14 -19.05
C HIS A 606 -7.88 -6.28 -17.53
N PHE A 607 -8.53 -5.35 -16.84
CA PHE A 607 -8.60 -5.29 -15.38
C PHE A 607 -10.04 -5.57 -14.95
N LEU A 608 -10.22 -6.73 -14.31
CA LEU A 608 -11.47 -7.16 -13.71
C LEU A 608 -11.58 -6.64 -12.29
N GLN A 609 -12.75 -6.09 -11.95
CA GLN A 609 -13.14 -5.84 -10.55
C GLN A 609 -14.55 -6.38 -10.31
N LEU A 610 -14.82 -6.77 -9.07
CA LEU A 610 -16.16 -7.06 -8.57
C LEU A 610 -16.54 -6.02 -7.53
N GLN A 611 -17.78 -5.52 -7.60
CA GLN A 611 -18.35 -4.61 -6.61
C GLN A 611 -19.45 -5.33 -5.84
N ASN A 612 -19.35 -5.40 -4.52
CA ASN A 612 -20.47 -5.88 -3.70
C ASN A 612 -21.64 -4.89 -3.74
N PRO A 613 -22.90 -5.35 -3.64
CA PRO A 613 -24.06 -4.48 -3.71
C PRO A 613 -23.99 -3.34 -2.68
N GLU A 614 -24.06 -2.10 -3.16
CA GLU A 614 -23.96 -0.89 -2.31
C GLU A 614 -22.71 -0.90 -1.39
N GLY A 615 -21.60 -1.47 -1.86
CA GLY A 615 -20.40 -1.71 -1.05
C GLY A 615 -19.09 -1.52 -1.80
N LEU A 616 -18.04 -2.14 -1.26
CA LEU A 616 -16.66 -2.01 -1.72
C LEU A 616 -16.39 -2.78 -3.03
N PHE A 617 -15.35 -2.31 -3.74
CA PHE A 617 -14.76 -2.95 -4.92
C PHE A 617 -13.65 -3.93 -4.54
N SER A 618 -13.37 -4.88 -5.43
CA SER A 618 -12.19 -5.72 -5.32
C SER A 618 -10.93 -5.01 -5.80
N ASN A 619 -9.78 -5.68 -5.65
CA ASN A 619 -8.57 -5.32 -6.37
C ASN A 619 -8.78 -5.34 -7.89
N ASP A 620 -7.92 -4.61 -8.61
CA ASP A 620 -7.78 -4.75 -10.06
C ASP A 620 -7.06 -6.08 -10.35
N MET A 621 -7.80 -7.05 -10.88
CA MET A 621 -7.23 -8.33 -11.28
C MET A 621 -7.00 -8.33 -12.79
N MET A 622 -5.75 -8.48 -13.21
CA MET A 622 -5.45 -8.67 -14.63
C MET A 622 -6.10 -9.96 -15.14
N ILE A 623 -6.68 -9.88 -16.34
CA ILE A 623 -7.20 -11.01 -17.10
C ILE A 623 -6.69 -10.92 -18.55
N TRP A 624 -6.59 -12.07 -19.21
CA TRP A 624 -6.27 -12.16 -20.63
C TRP A 624 -7.50 -12.52 -21.46
N SER A 625 -7.71 -11.80 -22.57
CA SER A 625 -8.78 -12.09 -23.53
C SER A 625 -8.23 -12.26 -24.94
N GLU A 626 -8.54 -13.39 -25.58
CA GLU A 626 -8.27 -13.63 -27.00
C GLU A 626 -9.55 -13.65 -27.85
N GLN A 627 -10.66 -13.25 -27.24
CA GLN A 627 -11.98 -13.34 -27.85
C GLN A 627 -12.15 -12.33 -28.99
N ASN A 628 -11.34 -11.26 -28.99
CA ASN A 628 -11.19 -10.31 -30.07
C ASN A 628 -9.71 -10.12 -30.42
N PRO A 629 -9.37 -9.66 -31.64
CA PRO A 629 -7.98 -9.42 -32.03
C PRO A 629 -7.32 -8.38 -31.11
N LEU A 630 -6.07 -8.61 -30.73
CA LEU A 630 -5.26 -7.57 -30.10
C LEU A 630 -4.98 -6.45 -31.11
N PRO A 631 -5.08 -5.17 -30.70
CA PRO A 631 -4.51 -4.07 -31.45
C PRO A 631 -3.00 -4.29 -31.63
N ALA A 632 -2.49 -4.03 -32.84
CA ALA A 632 -1.07 -4.18 -33.10
C ALA A 632 -0.27 -3.18 -32.26
N ARG A 633 0.67 -3.67 -31.46
CA ARG A 633 1.56 -2.87 -30.63
C ARG A 633 2.56 -2.14 -31.53
N THR A 634 2.68 -0.83 -31.33
CA THR A 634 3.58 0.00 -32.13
C THR A 634 4.94 0.13 -31.48
N GLY A 635 6.00 0.02 -32.27
CA GLY A 635 7.37 0.21 -31.79
C GLY A 635 8.06 -1.09 -31.39
N ASN A 636 9.18 -0.96 -30.68
CA ASN A 636 9.97 -2.09 -30.20
C ASN A 636 9.29 -2.68 -28.96
N LEU A 637 9.04 -4.00 -28.96
CA LEU A 637 8.48 -4.72 -27.80
C LEU A 637 9.48 -4.88 -26.66
N ILE A 638 10.74 -4.53 -26.87
CA ILE A 638 11.75 -4.42 -25.82
C ILE A 638 11.66 -3.00 -25.25
N ALA A 639 10.79 -2.81 -24.26
CA ALA A 639 10.45 -1.50 -23.69
C ALA A 639 11.65 -0.77 -23.05
N SER A 640 12.59 -1.53 -22.47
CA SER A 640 13.85 -1.01 -21.92
C SER A 640 14.79 -0.39 -22.98
N GLY A 641 14.52 -0.67 -24.26
CA GLY A 641 15.29 -0.20 -25.40
C GLY A 641 16.50 -1.10 -25.70
N GLY A 642 16.69 -1.43 -26.98
CA GLY A 642 17.83 -2.24 -27.45
C GLY A 642 18.88 -1.47 -28.24
N ALA A 643 18.80 -0.13 -28.23
CA ALA A 643 19.79 0.78 -28.79
C ALA A 643 20.98 1.06 -27.83
N PHE A 644 20.88 0.61 -26.57
CA PHE A 644 21.91 0.70 -25.53
C PHE A 644 22.54 2.10 -25.40
N ASN A 645 21.72 3.15 -25.45
CA ASN A 645 22.19 4.53 -25.44
C ASN A 645 23.02 4.83 -24.19
N PHE A 646 24.24 5.31 -24.41
CA PHE A 646 25.22 5.54 -23.35
C PHE A 646 24.66 6.38 -22.20
N GLY A 647 24.72 5.83 -20.98
CA GLY A 647 24.33 6.51 -19.75
C GLY A 647 22.86 6.36 -19.37
N GLN A 648 22.11 5.49 -20.05
CA GLN A 648 20.71 5.17 -19.73
C GLN A 648 20.51 3.85 -18.99
N GLY A 649 21.57 3.09 -18.67
CA GLY A 649 21.46 1.85 -17.88
C GLY A 649 20.67 0.72 -18.55
N GLN A 650 20.39 0.83 -19.87
CA GLN A 650 19.42 -0.03 -20.56
C GLN A 650 19.77 -1.52 -20.46
N PHE A 651 21.06 -1.87 -20.52
CA PHE A 651 21.46 -3.26 -20.41
C PHE A 651 21.45 -3.78 -18.96
N ASP A 652 22.08 -3.05 -18.05
CA ASP A 652 22.34 -3.49 -16.67
C ASP A 652 21.07 -3.84 -15.89
N ASP A 653 20.04 -3.03 -16.09
CA ASP A 653 18.82 -3.08 -15.29
C ASP A 653 17.75 -3.97 -15.93
N ASN A 654 17.80 -4.18 -17.26
CA ASN A 654 16.67 -4.75 -18.00
C ASN A 654 16.99 -6.03 -18.79
N TRP A 655 18.27 -6.40 -18.93
CA TRP A 655 18.68 -7.59 -19.69
C TRP A 655 19.28 -8.67 -18.78
N ASN A 656 18.81 -9.91 -18.98
CA ASN A 656 19.36 -11.07 -18.31
C ASN A 656 20.62 -11.56 -19.04
N ALA A 657 21.63 -11.98 -18.28
CA ALA A 657 22.87 -12.53 -18.81
C ALA A 657 23.22 -13.88 -18.17
N VAL A 658 23.80 -14.78 -18.97
CA VAL A 658 24.46 -16.01 -18.51
C VAL A 658 25.96 -15.88 -18.79
N GLU A 659 26.79 -15.95 -17.76
CA GLU A 659 28.23 -15.69 -17.83
C GLU A 659 29.10 -16.89 -17.39
N ILE A 660 28.82 -18.09 -17.91
CA ILE A 660 29.57 -19.30 -17.52
C ILE A 660 30.94 -19.35 -18.21
N VAL A 661 31.00 -19.05 -19.51
CA VAL A 661 32.22 -19.11 -20.33
C VAL A 661 32.74 -17.74 -20.79
N THR A 662 32.22 -16.67 -20.21
CA THR A 662 32.65 -15.29 -20.48
C THR A 662 33.62 -14.79 -19.42
N ASN A 663 34.40 -13.75 -19.75
CA ASN A 663 35.05 -12.91 -18.75
C ASN A 663 34.11 -11.78 -18.31
N SER A 664 33.33 -11.23 -19.25
CA SER A 664 32.28 -10.23 -19.01
C SER A 664 31.28 -10.18 -20.18
N ILE A 665 30.07 -9.74 -19.87
CA ILE A 665 29.05 -9.24 -20.78
C ILE A 665 28.67 -7.86 -20.25
N GLU A 666 28.92 -6.79 -20.99
CA GLU A 666 28.76 -5.42 -20.48
C GLU A 666 28.44 -4.43 -21.60
N GLU A 667 27.64 -3.41 -21.25
CA GLU A 667 27.41 -2.26 -22.11
C GLU A 667 28.63 -1.35 -22.11
N ILE A 668 29.27 -1.16 -23.27
CA ILE A 668 30.39 -0.23 -23.41
C ILE A 668 30.22 0.65 -24.64
N GLY A 669 29.89 1.91 -24.39
CA GLY A 669 29.93 2.96 -25.41
C GLY A 669 28.81 2.85 -26.43
N GLY A 670 27.61 2.46 -26.01
CA GLY A 670 26.45 2.36 -26.90
C GLY A 670 26.18 0.97 -27.46
N GLU A 671 26.84 -0.08 -26.98
CA GLU A 671 26.74 -1.44 -27.52
C GLU A 671 27.02 -2.47 -26.42
N VAL A 672 26.45 -3.67 -26.54
CA VAL A 672 26.75 -4.78 -25.62
C VAL A 672 27.95 -5.56 -26.14
N ARG A 673 28.95 -5.75 -25.29
CA ARG A 673 30.16 -6.51 -25.58
C ARG A 673 30.17 -7.82 -24.81
N ILE A 674 30.39 -8.91 -25.52
CA ILE A 674 30.48 -10.26 -24.98
C ILE A 674 31.95 -10.69 -25.08
N ASP A 675 32.67 -10.65 -23.96
CA ASP A 675 34.07 -11.11 -23.86
C ASP A 675 34.11 -12.60 -23.49
N LEU A 676 34.51 -13.43 -24.46
CA LEU A 676 34.46 -14.88 -24.35
C LEU A 676 35.82 -15.45 -23.97
N ARG A 677 35.86 -16.17 -22.84
CA ARG A 677 37.05 -16.89 -22.39
C ARG A 677 37.29 -18.16 -23.19
N GLU A 678 36.21 -18.90 -23.47
CA GLU A 678 36.25 -20.18 -24.18
C GLU A 678 34.91 -20.49 -24.88
N ALA A 679 34.91 -21.48 -25.78
CA ALA A 679 33.66 -22.02 -26.33
C ALA A 679 33.03 -22.97 -25.30
N GLY A 680 31.70 -22.94 -25.17
CA GLY A 680 30.96 -23.77 -24.24
C GLY A 680 30.47 -25.08 -24.86
N ASP A 681 30.19 -26.07 -24.00
CA ASP A 681 29.53 -27.32 -24.41
C ASP A 681 28.07 -27.08 -24.85
N PHE A 682 27.45 -26.00 -24.35
CA PHE A 682 26.13 -25.55 -24.74
C PHE A 682 26.17 -24.09 -25.19
N PRO A 683 25.48 -23.72 -26.29
CA PRO A 683 25.47 -22.35 -26.81
C PRO A 683 25.05 -21.27 -25.79
N TRP A 684 24.13 -21.60 -24.89
CA TRP A 684 23.58 -20.68 -23.88
C TRP A 684 24.52 -20.41 -22.69
N PHE A 685 25.68 -21.08 -22.59
CA PHE A 685 26.67 -20.81 -21.53
C PHE A 685 27.24 -19.38 -21.57
N ALA A 686 27.02 -18.67 -22.68
CA ALA A 686 27.13 -17.23 -22.81
C ALA A 686 25.85 -16.78 -23.52
N GLN A 687 24.96 -16.07 -22.82
CA GLN A 687 23.65 -15.69 -23.34
C GLN A 687 23.27 -14.30 -22.84
N ILE A 688 22.54 -13.55 -23.66
CA ILE A 688 21.70 -12.44 -23.20
C ILE A 688 20.25 -12.73 -23.57
N SER A 689 19.30 -12.28 -22.75
CA SER A 689 17.88 -12.43 -23.04
C SER A 689 17.04 -11.33 -22.40
N HIS A 690 15.87 -11.06 -22.98
CA HIS A 690 14.92 -10.04 -22.50
C HIS A 690 13.50 -10.60 -22.60
N ALA A 691 12.68 -10.37 -21.56
CA ALA A 691 11.28 -10.81 -21.54
C ALA A 691 10.46 -10.05 -22.59
N ILE A 692 9.56 -10.74 -23.29
CA ILE A 692 8.62 -10.19 -24.26
C ILE A 692 7.33 -11.00 -24.24
N MET A 693 6.18 -10.32 -24.23
CA MET A 693 4.89 -10.97 -24.47
C MET A 693 4.68 -11.19 -25.97
N VAL A 694 4.31 -12.42 -26.34
CA VAL A 694 4.00 -12.83 -27.72
C VAL A 694 2.60 -13.41 -27.82
N VAL A 695 1.95 -13.21 -28.96
CA VAL A 695 0.55 -13.58 -29.21
C VAL A 695 0.47 -14.66 -30.28
N GLY A 696 -0.36 -15.68 -30.03
CA GLY A 696 -0.60 -16.78 -30.95
C GLY A 696 -1.19 -16.32 -32.27
N GLY A 697 -0.68 -16.85 -33.38
CA GLY A 697 -1.08 -16.50 -34.73
C GLY A 697 -0.53 -15.16 -35.25
N GLN A 698 0.17 -14.39 -34.42
CA GLN A 698 0.76 -13.11 -34.79
C GLN A 698 2.15 -13.29 -35.41
N GLU A 699 2.45 -12.47 -36.43
CA GLU A 699 3.78 -12.39 -37.04
C GLU A 699 4.63 -11.34 -36.32
N TYR A 700 5.91 -11.66 -36.13
CA TYR A 700 6.91 -10.81 -35.50
C TYR A 700 8.18 -10.77 -36.33
N THR A 701 8.93 -9.69 -36.20
CA THR A 701 10.26 -9.53 -36.78
C THR A 701 11.28 -9.16 -35.70
N LEU A 702 12.30 -10.00 -35.53
CA LEU A 702 13.48 -9.75 -34.69
C LEU A 702 14.59 -9.10 -35.53
N CYS A 703 15.07 -7.93 -35.10
CA CYS A 703 16.12 -7.16 -35.76
C CYS A 703 17.25 -6.82 -34.80
N TYR A 704 18.49 -6.83 -35.27
CA TYR A 704 19.67 -6.45 -34.49
C TYR A 704 20.90 -6.22 -35.39
N ASP A 705 21.86 -5.45 -34.89
CA ASP A 705 23.18 -5.27 -35.50
C ASP A 705 24.22 -6.05 -34.70
N ALA A 706 25.10 -6.80 -35.39
CA ALA A 706 26.18 -7.53 -34.71
C ALA A 706 27.45 -7.63 -35.55
N LYS A 707 28.58 -7.75 -34.85
CA LYS A 707 29.91 -8.10 -35.41
C LYS A 707 30.68 -8.98 -34.42
N ALA A 708 31.81 -9.52 -34.86
CA ALA A 708 32.73 -10.28 -34.01
C ALA A 708 34.19 -10.02 -34.38
N ASP A 709 35.10 -10.26 -33.44
CA ASP A 709 36.55 -10.05 -33.66
C ASP A 709 37.14 -10.94 -34.77
N ALA A 710 36.45 -12.03 -35.12
CA ALA A 710 36.73 -12.90 -36.25
C ALA A 710 35.44 -13.60 -36.72
N SER A 711 35.47 -14.18 -37.93
CA SER A 711 34.30 -14.89 -38.48
C SER A 711 33.82 -16.01 -37.55
N ARG A 712 32.55 -15.92 -37.14
CA ARG A 712 31.84 -16.90 -36.32
C ARG A 712 30.35 -16.82 -36.59
N TYR A 713 29.54 -17.63 -35.92
CA TYR A 713 28.09 -17.45 -35.90
C TYR A 713 27.58 -17.29 -34.47
N ILE A 714 26.40 -16.68 -34.36
CA ILE A 714 25.57 -16.65 -33.15
C ILE A 714 24.19 -17.20 -33.50
N THR A 715 23.39 -17.50 -32.48
CA THR A 715 21.98 -17.87 -32.66
C THR A 715 21.07 -16.91 -31.90
N ALA A 716 19.94 -16.56 -32.52
CA ALA A 716 18.90 -15.71 -31.95
C ALA A 716 17.54 -16.40 -32.07
N TYR A 717 16.64 -16.22 -31.10
CA TYR A 717 15.34 -16.89 -31.08
C TYR A 717 14.40 -16.29 -30.03
N THR A 718 13.14 -16.73 -30.06
CA THR A 718 12.22 -16.58 -28.94
C THR A 718 11.91 -17.95 -28.32
N ASP A 719 11.70 -17.98 -27.00
CA ASP A 719 11.28 -19.17 -26.26
C ASP A 719 10.31 -18.82 -25.13
N THR A 720 9.70 -19.85 -24.52
CA THR A 720 8.74 -19.71 -23.41
C THR A 720 9.38 -19.41 -22.06
N ASN A 721 10.61 -18.89 -22.06
CA ASN A 721 11.35 -18.55 -20.85
C ASN A 721 11.36 -19.68 -19.80
N MET A 722 11.36 -19.31 -18.52
CA MET A 722 11.50 -20.19 -17.35
C MET A 722 10.45 -21.29 -17.23
N ASP A 723 9.36 -21.26 -18.00
CA ASP A 723 8.34 -22.29 -17.95
C ASP A 723 8.92 -23.63 -18.39
N ASN A 724 9.52 -23.67 -19.58
CA ASN A 724 10.04 -24.89 -20.20
C ASN A 724 11.15 -24.65 -21.24
N TRP A 725 11.52 -23.40 -21.52
CA TRP A 725 12.46 -22.99 -22.57
C TRP A 725 12.09 -23.53 -23.96
N VAL A 726 10.79 -23.66 -24.24
CA VAL A 726 10.31 -24.20 -25.51
C VAL A 726 10.45 -23.11 -26.56
N ASN A 727 11.14 -23.40 -27.67
CA ASN A 727 11.30 -22.42 -28.73
C ASN A 727 9.93 -22.06 -29.36
N THR A 728 9.67 -20.76 -29.48
CA THR A 728 8.42 -20.20 -30.02
C THR A 728 8.60 -19.62 -31.42
N SER A 729 9.82 -19.33 -31.85
CA SER A 729 10.13 -18.76 -33.18
C SER A 729 10.22 -19.78 -34.33
N GLY A 730 9.83 -21.03 -34.12
CA GLY A 730 9.91 -22.10 -35.13
C GLY A 730 11.33 -22.63 -35.39
N GLY A 731 12.28 -22.28 -34.52
CA GLY A 731 13.68 -22.68 -34.54
C GLY A 731 14.62 -21.53 -34.11
N GLN A 732 15.91 -21.85 -33.98
CA GLN A 732 16.95 -20.85 -33.76
C GLN A 732 17.43 -20.26 -35.09
N PHE A 733 17.48 -18.94 -35.16
CA PHE A 733 18.02 -18.21 -36.30
C PHE A 733 19.54 -18.15 -36.21
N ARG A 734 20.25 -18.60 -37.25
CA ARG A 734 21.71 -18.50 -37.34
C ARG A 734 22.11 -17.19 -38.01
N ALA A 735 22.99 -16.43 -37.37
CA ALA A 735 23.62 -15.24 -37.94
C ALA A 735 25.13 -15.43 -38.05
N ASP A 736 25.65 -15.43 -39.28
CA ASP A 736 27.09 -15.51 -39.56
C ASP A 736 27.71 -14.10 -39.51
N LEU A 737 28.56 -13.86 -38.51
CA LEU A 737 29.19 -12.57 -38.22
C LEU A 737 30.56 -12.44 -38.90
N THR A 738 30.89 -11.20 -39.24
CA THR A 738 32.22 -10.77 -39.70
C THR A 738 32.79 -9.71 -38.76
N THR A 739 33.93 -9.13 -39.12
CA THR A 739 34.56 -8.03 -38.37
C THR A 739 33.88 -6.68 -38.58
N ASP A 740 33.01 -6.57 -39.58
CA ASP A 740 32.21 -5.38 -39.85
C ASP A 740 30.80 -5.58 -39.29
N TYR A 741 30.17 -4.49 -38.85
CA TYR A 741 28.77 -4.52 -38.41
C TYR A 741 27.85 -4.95 -39.55
N GLN A 742 26.94 -5.87 -39.22
CA GLN A 742 25.92 -6.40 -40.10
C GLN A 742 24.56 -6.35 -39.40
N THR A 743 23.54 -5.93 -40.14
CA THR A 743 22.14 -5.98 -39.71
C THR A 743 21.52 -7.32 -40.05
N PHE A 744 20.83 -7.92 -39.09
CA PHE A 744 20.09 -9.17 -39.22
C PHE A 744 18.60 -8.92 -38.99
N GLN A 745 17.76 -9.63 -39.74
CA GLN A 745 16.30 -9.56 -39.67
C GLN A 745 15.73 -10.97 -39.80
N HIS A 746 14.91 -11.38 -38.84
CA HIS A 746 14.23 -12.67 -38.84
C HIS A 746 12.74 -12.49 -38.59
N THR A 747 11.91 -12.85 -39.56
CA THR A 747 10.45 -12.80 -39.45
C THR A 747 9.90 -14.20 -39.20
N PHE A 748 9.00 -14.33 -38.23
CA PHE A 748 8.42 -15.60 -37.79
C PHE A 748 7.00 -15.40 -37.25
N THR A 749 6.24 -16.49 -37.16
CA THR A 749 4.90 -16.50 -36.59
C THR A 749 4.92 -17.29 -35.28
N ILE A 750 4.29 -16.74 -34.26
CA ILE A 750 4.15 -17.40 -32.96
C ILE A 750 2.93 -18.32 -33.01
N GLU A 751 3.08 -19.58 -32.60
CA GLU A 751 1.97 -20.55 -32.69
C GLU A 751 0.94 -20.39 -31.57
N GLN A 752 1.40 -20.08 -30.36
CA GLN A 752 0.57 -19.95 -29.15
C GLN A 752 1.00 -18.70 -28.40
N THR A 753 0.02 -18.02 -27.79
CA THR A 753 0.30 -16.88 -26.92
C THR A 753 1.14 -17.32 -25.74
N ASP A 754 2.13 -16.50 -25.42
CA ASP A 754 2.98 -16.65 -24.27
C ASP A 754 3.27 -15.28 -23.68
N LEU A 755 2.77 -15.07 -22.46
CA LEU A 755 2.89 -13.81 -21.75
C LEU A 755 4.22 -13.68 -21.04
N HIS A 756 4.94 -14.77 -20.86
CA HIS A 756 6.23 -14.86 -20.15
C HIS A 756 7.40 -15.10 -21.12
N GLY A 757 7.14 -15.08 -22.42
CA GLY A 757 8.13 -15.34 -23.45
C GLY A 757 9.37 -14.44 -23.34
N ARG A 758 10.43 -14.81 -24.04
CA ARG A 758 11.63 -13.97 -24.13
C ARG A 758 12.27 -14.04 -25.50
N VAL A 759 13.04 -13.01 -25.83
CA VAL A 759 14.05 -13.05 -26.89
C VAL A 759 15.39 -13.43 -26.29
N ALA A 760 16.15 -14.29 -26.96
CA ALA A 760 17.44 -14.77 -26.48
C ALA A 760 18.50 -14.84 -27.60
N PHE A 761 19.75 -14.60 -27.21
CA PHE A 761 20.92 -14.68 -28.07
C PHE A 761 22.00 -15.54 -27.41
N ASP A 762 22.48 -16.56 -28.12
CA ASP A 762 23.52 -17.47 -27.63
C ASP A 762 24.87 -17.14 -28.28
N PHE A 763 25.93 -17.13 -27.47
CA PHE A 763 27.27 -16.70 -27.87
C PHE A 763 28.38 -17.74 -27.61
N ALA A 764 28.11 -18.84 -26.90
CA ALA A 764 29.16 -19.79 -26.51
C ALA A 764 29.67 -20.71 -27.64
N GLN A 765 29.21 -20.55 -28.89
CA GLN A 765 29.62 -21.40 -30.02
C GLN A 765 31.10 -21.22 -30.41
N SER A 766 31.77 -20.16 -29.95
CA SER A 766 33.19 -19.86 -30.17
C SER A 766 33.76 -19.04 -28.99
N ALA A 767 35.08 -19.04 -28.82
CA ALA A 767 35.82 -18.16 -27.90
C ALA A 767 36.13 -16.78 -28.52
N THR A 768 35.36 -16.36 -29.53
CA THR A 768 35.60 -15.11 -30.26
C THR A 768 34.56 -14.09 -29.83
N ASN A 769 35.03 -12.94 -29.35
CA ASN A 769 34.22 -11.87 -28.80
C ASN A 769 33.22 -11.32 -29.82
N VAL A 770 32.06 -10.90 -29.30
CA VAL A 770 30.94 -10.39 -30.08
C VAL A 770 30.57 -9.00 -29.57
N GLN A 771 30.15 -8.14 -30.48
CA GLN A 771 29.46 -6.91 -30.16
C GLN A 771 28.09 -6.93 -30.83
N ILE A 772 27.05 -6.57 -30.08
CA ILE A 772 25.65 -6.55 -30.51
C ILE A 772 24.97 -5.25 -30.06
N ASP A 773 24.11 -4.71 -30.92
CA ASP A 773 23.45 -3.42 -30.74
C ASP A 773 22.13 -3.38 -31.53
N ASN A 774 21.32 -2.33 -31.34
CA ASN A 774 20.08 -2.03 -32.06
C ASN A 774 19.08 -3.19 -32.08
N ILE A 775 18.91 -3.85 -30.93
CA ILE A 775 18.04 -5.02 -30.81
C ILE A 775 16.57 -4.57 -30.72
N GLY A 776 15.71 -5.14 -31.56
CA GLY A 776 14.28 -4.92 -31.43
C GLY A 776 13.43 -6.07 -31.94
N VAL A 777 12.26 -6.20 -31.32
CA VAL A 777 11.20 -7.14 -31.72
C VAL A 777 9.98 -6.31 -32.08
N TYR A 778 9.45 -6.51 -33.28
CA TYR A 778 8.35 -5.71 -33.81
C TYR A 778 7.21 -6.62 -34.25
N GLU A 779 5.97 -6.18 -34.08
CA GLU A 779 4.83 -6.87 -34.66
C GLU A 779 4.77 -6.64 -36.18
N GLY A 780 4.59 -7.72 -36.93
CA GLY A 780 4.56 -7.74 -38.39
C GLY A 780 5.91 -8.11 -39.04
N SER A 781 6.05 -7.74 -40.32
CA SER A 781 7.16 -8.16 -41.18
C SER A 781 8.30 -7.13 -41.30
N GLU A 782 8.22 -5.99 -40.61
CA GLU A 782 9.15 -4.87 -40.77
C GLU A 782 9.86 -4.54 -39.45
N CYS A 783 11.13 -4.12 -39.56
CA CYS A 783 11.86 -3.54 -38.42
C CYS A 783 11.39 -2.10 -38.17
N GLY A 784 11.31 -1.70 -36.90
CA GLY A 784 11.13 -0.32 -36.48
C GLY A 784 12.42 0.35 -36.00
N SER A 785 12.26 1.40 -35.18
CA SER A 785 13.37 2.00 -34.44
C SER A 785 13.67 1.17 -33.19
N PRO A 786 14.93 0.78 -32.95
CA PRO A 786 15.33 0.01 -31.78
C PRO A 786 15.26 0.80 -30.48
#